data_AF-A0A6A5DS28-F1
#
_entry.id   AF-A0A6A5DS28-F1
#
_cell.length_a   1.000
_cell.length_b   1.000
_cell.length_c   1.000
_cell.angle_alpha   90.00
_cell.angle_beta   90.00
_cell.angle_gamma   90.00
#
_symmetry.space_group_name_H-M   'P 1'
#
loop_
_entity.id
_entity.type
_entity.pdbx_description
1 polymer ?
#
loop_
_entity_poly.entity_id
_entity_poly.type
_entity_poly.pdbx_seq_one_letter_code
_entity_poly.pdbx_strand_id
1 'polypeptide(L)'
;MTAQGNAHIEHVKALTHEKENHSQSINEKALKIAELSEANRLISESMKTNESHISKLESITSDLKNQLASSIKEKEEAINQLTQQYKEDAAQMEETIKRLEQERKSALEQADALRNTLSEYEKKTESKFAQNGNTITSLQTRLDELEREICEKNEALQRLTASIDNQSISKSEMDQALSEKEQKVSSLTSELESCISRLGELQEQLALKTKECEQLTADLKQQHSIKENEKRELVEQLQQTQMQCTQNGNLEQEMVEKLRSLEEDNQKCKHELESQRDEFERMKDEIIKSKEESLKNAEEKLSAENTRKVSELKKKAEQKIGQIKKQLTSQLEEKEQAIKALQTSLEEIKSNETSSKQHTEALEEKTKTLEEALVKLKEEQEQQLEQILTNERLDKEKSLEELKNFYEEKLSLLMSDAAQQGELKETKSALHDIEAKLKEAEEHNGNLLAAINRLKEEMCEKDARLDEQQATIKQVQNPSEPEAETKVECSSIQQTRSAMQEVDGDSLESVKSNLHQVKNEREKILKDFARLQKDIRVLRREHEQDLEYMKKELLEENEKKLKLELEDMEMKHNSAIKQLMREFNTQMALKEREMDTAVKETIEKAQTVEEELMSSHREEASQLRKVICQKEDDLQRTVKKYEEVLQSREEEMGGRVWQVQKELEELQAKGHDTTEMSIEDLQAQLAEKTTLLSEARLREQGFAERIHSLEDKIKCFHRTTVVTHLGSTFKEPVYNSSEPTEMEYLRKVLFEYMMGRETKTMAKVITSMLKFPPDQAQKVLDKEDSKAVPWLR
;
A
#
# COMPACT_ATOMS: atom_id res chain seq x y z
N MET A 1 -73.49 138.37 119.09
CA MET A 1 -73.57 137.03 118.46
C MET A 1 -73.60 137.19 116.94
N THR A 2 -72.46 137.49 116.33
CA THR A 2 -72.40 137.77 114.87
C THR A 2 -71.11 137.23 114.21
N ALA A 3 -70.20 136.63 114.98
CA ALA A 3 -68.96 136.04 114.47
C ALA A 3 -69.05 134.52 114.21
N GLN A 4 -70.10 133.85 114.68
CA GLN A 4 -70.25 132.38 114.58
C GLN A 4 -70.95 131.92 113.28
N GLY A 5 -71.67 132.82 112.58
CA GLY A 5 -72.36 132.52 111.32
C GLY A 5 -71.44 132.48 110.09
N ASN A 6 -70.40 133.31 110.04
CA ASN A 6 -69.49 133.35 108.90
C ASN A 6 -68.52 132.16 108.83
N ALA A 7 -68.11 131.61 109.98
CA ALA A 7 -67.27 130.40 110.01
C ALA A 7 -68.01 129.16 109.47
N HIS A 8 -69.32 129.05 109.70
CA HIS A 8 -70.11 127.92 109.19
C HIS A 8 -70.32 127.98 107.68
N ILE A 9 -70.48 129.17 107.08
CA ILE A 9 -70.62 129.32 105.62
C ILE A 9 -69.31 128.96 104.91
N GLU A 10 -68.16 129.38 105.43
CA GLU A 10 -66.86 129.00 104.85
C GLU A 10 -66.58 127.51 105.00
N HIS A 11 -66.92 126.91 106.15
CA HIS A 11 -66.77 125.47 106.33
C HIS A 11 -67.67 124.67 105.38
N VAL A 12 -68.90 125.12 105.14
CA VAL A 12 -69.79 124.49 104.14
C VAL A 12 -69.19 124.63 102.74
N LYS A 13 -68.70 125.81 102.33
CA LYS A 13 -68.05 125.97 101.01
C LYS A 13 -66.80 125.10 100.83
N ALA A 14 -65.96 124.99 101.86
CA ALA A 14 -64.79 124.11 101.83
C ALA A 14 -65.20 122.63 101.69
N LEU A 15 -66.21 122.18 102.45
CA LEU A 15 -66.76 120.83 102.33
C LEU A 15 -67.43 120.57 100.97
N THR A 16 -68.11 121.57 100.39
CA THR A 16 -68.72 121.42 99.06
C THR A 16 -67.63 121.29 97.99
N HIS A 17 -66.58 122.11 98.06
CA HIS A 17 -65.47 122.05 97.10
C HIS A 17 -64.63 120.78 97.27
N GLU A 18 -64.42 120.32 98.51
CA GLU A 18 -63.75 119.05 98.80
C GLU A 18 -64.56 117.84 98.33
N LYS A 19 -65.89 117.88 98.45
CA LYS A 19 -66.82 116.88 97.88
C LYS A 19 -66.78 116.87 96.36
N GLU A 20 -66.70 118.04 95.73
CA GLU A 20 -66.67 118.18 94.27
C GLU A 20 -65.34 117.70 93.69
N ASN A 21 -64.21 118.04 94.34
CA ASN A 21 -62.89 117.50 94.03
C ASN A 21 -62.81 115.98 94.30
N HIS A 22 -63.44 115.49 95.37
CA HIS A 22 -63.58 114.04 95.59
C HIS A 22 -64.42 113.39 94.50
N SER A 23 -65.51 114.02 94.04
CA SER A 23 -66.35 113.50 92.96
C SER A 23 -65.61 113.46 91.63
N GLN A 24 -64.78 114.46 91.31
CA GLN A 24 -63.90 114.44 90.14
C GLN A 24 -62.83 113.35 90.25
N SER A 25 -62.17 113.22 91.40
CA SER A 25 -61.16 112.17 91.63
C SER A 25 -61.77 110.75 91.58
N ILE A 26 -62.99 110.57 92.10
CA ILE A 26 -63.73 109.31 92.01
C ILE A 26 -64.11 109.01 90.55
N ASN A 27 -64.56 110.01 89.79
CA ASN A 27 -64.85 109.84 88.36
C ASN A 27 -63.60 109.51 87.54
N GLU A 28 -62.46 110.16 87.81
CA GLU A 28 -61.17 109.82 87.17
C GLU A 28 -60.72 108.40 87.53
N LYS A 29 -60.86 107.98 88.80
CA LYS A 29 -60.57 106.60 89.22
C LYS A 29 -61.52 105.61 88.56
N ALA A 30 -62.80 105.94 88.40
CA ALA A 30 -63.79 105.10 87.72
C ALA A 30 -63.47 104.95 86.22
N LEU A 31 -63.08 106.05 85.56
CA LEU A 31 -62.58 106.03 84.18
C LEU A 31 -61.32 105.15 84.05
N LYS A 32 -60.35 105.32 84.95
CA LYS A 32 -59.12 104.49 84.99
C LYS A 32 -59.43 103.00 85.20
N ILE A 33 -60.40 102.68 86.06
CA ILE A 33 -60.86 101.31 86.30
C ILE A 33 -61.52 100.75 85.04
N ALA A 34 -62.35 101.53 84.35
CA ALA A 34 -62.98 101.12 83.09
C ALA A 34 -61.93 100.88 81.99
N GLU A 35 -60.96 101.78 81.83
CA GLU A 35 -59.83 101.62 80.90
C GLU A 35 -59.00 100.36 81.21
N LEU A 36 -58.65 100.13 82.48
CA LEU A 36 -57.93 98.92 82.91
C LEU A 36 -58.75 97.65 82.71
N SER A 37 -60.07 97.72 82.93
CA SER A 37 -60.98 96.58 82.72
C SER A 37 -61.07 96.22 81.25
N GLU A 38 -61.14 97.22 80.37
CA GLU A 38 -61.15 97.02 78.92
C GLU A 38 -59.79 96.53 78.39
N ALA A 39 -58.68 97.07 78.90
CA ALA A 39 -57.35 96.56 78.61
C ALA A 39 -57.19 95.09 79.05
N ASN A 40 -57.68 94.73 80.24
CA ASN A 40 -57.69 93.34 80.71
C ASN A 40 -58.58 92.44 79.85
N ARG A 41 -59.72 92.93 79.36
CA ARG A 41 -60.59 92.20 78.43
C ARG A 41 -59.87 91.89 77.13
N LEU A 42 -59.21 92.89 76.51
CA LEU A 42 -58.43 92.72 75.28
C LEU A 42 -57.22 91.79 75.48
N ILE A 43 -56.51 91.91 76.60
CA ILE A 43 -55.42 91.00 76.95
C ILE A 43 -55.96 89.57 77.12
N SER A 44 -57.12 89.40 77.76
CA SER A 44 -57.75 88.08 77.93
C SER A 44 -58.17 87.46 76.60
N GLU A 45 -58.78 88.25 75.70
CA GLU A 45 -59.10 87.82 74.33
C GLU A 45 -57.84 87.43 73.55
N SER A 46 -56.79 88.27 73.61
CA SER A 46 -55.50 87.97 72.98
C SER A 46 -54.87 86.68 73.56
N MET A 47 -54.92 86.48 74.88
CA MET A 47 -54.44 85.26 75.53
C MET A 47 -55.20 84.02 75.07
N LYS A 48 -56.54 84.10 74.95
CA LYS A 48 -57.34 82.99 74.40
C LYS A 48 -56.98 82.68 72.95
N THR A 49 -56.75 83.71 72.13
CA THR A 49 -56.30 83.49 70.74
C THR A 49 -54.92 82.83 70.70
N ASN A 50 -53.99 83.25 71.56
CA ASN A 50 -52.66 82.65 71.64
C ASN A 50 -52.71 81.21 72.15
N GLU A 51 -53.56 80.91 73.15
CA GLU A 51 -53.80 79.54 73.62
C GLU A 51 -54.32 78.65 72.48
N SER A 52 -55.28 79.14 71.68
CA SER A 52 -55.78 78.42 70.51
C SER A 52 -54.70 78.18 69.43
N HIS A 53 -53.77 79.13 69.26
CA HIS A 53 -52.65 78.97 68.34
C HIS A 53 -51.62 77.97 68.86
N ILE A 54 -51.31 78.01 70.16
CA ILE A 54 -50.44 77.03 70.81
C ILE A 54 -51.02 75.62 70.65
N SER A 55 -52.32 75.42 70.93
CA SER A 55 -52.94 74.09 70.75
C SER A 55 -52.89 73.61 69.29
N LYS A 56 -53.06 74.50 68.31
CA LYS A 56 -52.90 74.15 66.88
C LYS A 56 -51.46 73.76 66.56
N LEU A 57 -50.48 74.51 67.05
CA LEU A 57 -49.06 74.21 66.86
C LEU A 57 -48.65 72.90 67.55
N GLU A 58 -49.20 72.61 68.73
CA GLU A 58 -49.00 71.34 69.43
C GLU A 58 -49.59 70.17 68.64
N SER A 59 -50.79 70.33 68.06
CA SER A 59 -51.38 69.32 67.16
C SER A 59 -50.49 69.06 65.95
N ILE A 60 -50.05 70.11 65.26
CA ILE A 60 -49.14 69.98 64.09
C ILE A 60 -47.82 69.32 64.51
N THR A 61 -47.28 69.68 65.66
CA THR A 61 -46.04 69.08 66.19
C THR A 61 -46.23 67.60 66.49
N SER A 62 -47.38 67.22 67.05
CA SER A 62 -47.74 65.82 67.31
C SER A 62 -47.86 65.03 66.00
N ASP A 63 -48.53 65.58 64.99
CA ASP A 63 -48.68 64.93 63.68
C ASP A 63 -47.34 64.75 62.97
N LEU A 64 -46.49 65.78 62.96
CA LEU A 64 -45.14 65.70 62.40
C LEU A 64 -44.27 64.69 63.16
N LYS A 65 -44.39 64.63 64.48
CA LYS A 65 -43.68 63.63 65.30
C LYS A 65 -44.13 62.21 64.97
N ASN A 66 -45.43 61.99 64.76
CA ASN A 66 -45.98 60.70 64.37
C ASN A 66 -45.56 60.29 62.95
N GLN A 67 -45.61 61.23 61.99
CA GLN A 67 -45.12 60.99 60.62
C GLN A 67 -43.62 60.69 60.58
N LEU A 68 -42.83 61.38 61.39
CA LEU A 68 -41.40 61.10 61.51
C LEU A 68 -41.16 59.70 62.12
N ALA A 69 -41.91 59.35 63.16
CA ALA A 69 -41.80 58.02 63.78
C ALA A 69 -42.21 56.89 62.82
N SER A 70 -43.28 57.06 62.04
CA SER A 70 -43.68 56.07 61.02
C SER A 70 -42.64 55.96 59.91
N SER A 71 -42.12 57.10 59.42
CA SER A 71 -41.07 57.11 58.38
C SER A 71 -39.76 56.48 58.86
N ILE A 72 -39.36 56.69 60.12
CA ILE A 72 -38.19 56.04 60.71
C ILE A 72 -38.42 54.53 60.77
N LYS A 73 -39.59 54.09 61.22
CA LYS A 73 -39.94 52.67 61.30
C LYS A 73 -39.91 51.99 59.93
N GLU A 74 -40.50 52.61 58.91
CA GLU A 74 -40.48 52.11 57.53
C GLU A 74 -39.06 52.00 56.98
N LYS A 75 -38.22 53.01 57.22
CA LYS A 75 -36.80 52.98 56.81
C LYS A 75 -36.02 51.89 57.56
N GLU A 76 -36.29 51.68 58.83
CA GLU A 76 -35.63 50.63 59.63
C GLU A 76 -36.06 49.23 59.19
N GLU A 77 -37.34 49.03 58.87
CA GLU A 77 -37.84 47.79 58.26
C GLU A 77 -37.19 47.54 56.88
N ALA A 78 -37.06 48.57 56.03
CA ALA A 78 -36.37 48.47 54.75
C ALA A 78 -34.88 48.16 54.89
N ILE A 79 -34.18 48.77 55.87
CA ILE A 79 -32.77 48.47 56.17
C ILE A 79 -32.62 47.02 56.63
N ASN A 80 -33.54 46.52 57.46
CA ASN A 80 -33.50 45.12 57.92
C ASN A 80 -33.71 44.13 56.78
N GLN A 81 -34.68 44.40 55.89
CA GLN A 81 -34.92 43.58 54.69
C GLN A 81 -33.71 43.58 53.75
N LEU A 82 -33.13 44.75 53.46
CA LEU A 82 -31.92 44.85 52.66
C LEU A 82 -30.76 44.08 53.31
N THR A 83 -30.55 44.26 54.62
CA THR A 83 -29.48 43.57 55.37
C THR A 83 -29.66 42.05 55.34
N GLN A 84 -30.90 41.57 55.41
CA GLN A 84 -31.20 40.15 55.29
C GLN A 84 -30.90 39.65 53.87
N GLN A 85 -31.36 40.37 52.84
CA GLN A 85 -31.07 40.03 51.44
C GLN A 85 -29.56 39.96 51.18
N TYR A 86 -28.78 40.95 51.66
CA TYR A 86 -27.32 40.93 51.52
C TYR A 86 -26.67 39.71 52.19
N LYS A 87 -27.19 39.27 53.33
CA LYS A 87 -26.68 38.06 54.01
C LYS A 87 -27.02 36.79 53.26
N GLU A 88 -28.24 36.69 52.73
CA GLU A 88 -28.69 35.54 51.93
C GLU A 88 -27.92 35.46 50.60
N ASP A 89 -27.78 36.59 49.90
CA ASP A 89 -26.98 36.69 48.67
C ASP A 89 -25.50 36.35 48.92
N ALA A 90 -24.93 36.81 50.05
CA ALA A 90 -23.56 36.47 50.44
C ALA A 90 -23.39 34.97 50.74
N ALA A 91 -24.34 34.36 51.45
CA ALA A 91 -24.32 32.93 51.74
C ALA A 91 -24.47 32.09 50.48
N GLN A 92 -25.36 32.49 49.56
CA GLN A 92 -25.55 31.81 48.29
C GLN A 92 -24.30 31.93 47.40
N MET A 93 -23.66 33.09 47.37
CA MET A 93 -22.38 33.28 46.68
C MET A 93 -21.27 32.41 47.29
N GLU A 94 -21.21 32.29 48.61
CA GLU A 94 -20.22 31.42 49.26
C GLU A 94 -20.43 29.94 48.90
N GLU A 95 -21.69 29.50 48.80
CA GLU A 95 -22.01 28.13 48.39
C GLU A 95 -21.66 27.86 46.91
N THR A 96 -21.94 28.81 46.01
CA THR A 96 -21.57 28.66 44.59
C THR A 96 -20.05 28.63 44.42
N ILE A 97 -19.30 29.46 45.16
CA ILE A 97 -17.84 29.42 45.16
C ILE A 97 -17.32 28.06 45.64
N LYS A 98 -17.85 27.52 46.74
CA LYS A 98 -17.44 26.19 47.26
C LYS A 98 -17.70 25.07 46.25
N ARG A 99 -18.84 25.12 45.55
CA ARG A 99 -19.17 24.15 44.50
C ARG A 99 -18.19 24.24 43.33
N LEU A 100 -17.92 25.45 42.85
CA LEU A 100 -16.95 25.69 41.77
C LEU A 100 -15.53 25.29 42.17
N GLU A 101 -15.12 25.51 43.41
CA GLU A 101 -13.81 25.05 43.91
C GLU A 101 -13.71 23.53 43.94
N GLN A 102 -14.76 22.83 44.34
CA GLN A 102 -14.80 21.37 44.33
C GLN A 102 -14.75 20.83 42.89
N GLU A 103 -15.54 21.39 41.97
CA GLU A 103 -15.50 21.04 40.55
C GLU A 103 -14.13 21.31 39.93
N ARG A 104 -13.51 22.45 40.24
CA ARG A 104 -12.13 22.77 39.83
C ARG A 104 -11.14 21.71 40.34
N LYS A 105 -11.27 21.27 41.58
CA LYS A 105 -10.39 20.24 42.16
C LYS A 105 -10.56 18.89 41.44
N SER A 106 -11.80 18.46 41.20
CA SER A 106 -12.07 17.21 40.47
C SER A 106 -11.60 17.29 39.01
N ALA A 107 -11.77 18.43 38.33
CA ALA A 107 -11.24 18.63 36.98
C ALA A 107 -9.70 18.60 36.94
N LEU A 108 -9.04 19.15 37.96
CA LEU A 108 -7.58 19.10 38.08
C LEU A 108 -7.09 17.66 38.27
N GLU A 109 -7.74 16.87 39.13
CA GLU A 109 -7.41 15.47 39.35
C GLU A 109 -7.58 14.63 38.06
N GLN A 110 -8.63 14.89 37.28
CA GLN A 110 -8.82 14.25 35.97
C GLN A 110 -7.73 14.65 34.96
N ALA A 111 -7.35 15.92 34.92
CA ALA A 111 -6.28 16.41 34.05
C ALA A 111 -4.92 15.78 34.40
N ASP A 112 -4.63 15.62 35.70
CA ASP A 112 -3.41 14.96 36.17
C ASP A 112 -3.41 13.45 35.85
N ALA A 113 -4.56 12.78 35.97
CA ALA A 113 -4.69 11.38 35.56
C ALA A 113 -4.44 11.19 34.05
N LEU A 114 -5.03 12.05 33.21
CA LEU A 114 -4.79 12.04 31.76
C LEU A 114 -3.33 12.36 31.41
N ARG A 115 -2.68 13.27 32.15
CA ARG A 115 -1.27 13.58 31.95
C ARG A 115 -0.39 12.36 32.24
N ASN A 116 -0.70 11.61 33.30
CA ASN A 116 0.05 10.42 33.66
C ASN A 116 -0.11 9.31 32.61
N THR A 117 -1.33 9.05 32.14
CA THR A 117 -1.55 8.03 31.09
C THR A 117 -0.86 8.42 29.78
N LEU A 118 -0.89 9.69 29.39
CA LEU A 118 -0.14 10.18 28.23
C LEU A 118 1.36 9.97 28.38
N SER A 119 1.93 10.26 29.57
CA SER A 119 3.36 10.03 29.83
C SER A 119 3.74 8.54 29.76
N GLU A 120 2.87 7.63 30.20
CA GLU A 120 3.09 6.19 30.06
C GLU A 120 3.05 5.73 28.60
N TYR A 121 2.09 6.23 27.80
CA TYR A 121 2.05 5.97 26.37
C TYR A 121 3.30 6.50 25.66
N GLU A 122 3.73 7.71 25.99
CA GLU A 122 4.95 8.33 25.46
C GLU A 122 6.17 7.44 25.73
N LYS A 123 6.41 7.05 26.99
CA LYS A 123 7.50 6.13 27.36
C LYS A 123 7.42 4.78 26.64
N LYS A 124 6.22 4.22 26.49
CA LYS A 124 6.01 2.95 25.77
C LYS A 124 6.30 3.08 24.28
N THR A 125 5.94 4.21 23.67
CA THR A 125 6.27 4.48 22.27
C THR A 125 7.78 4.68 22.09
N GLU A 126 8.42 5.43 23.00
CA GLU A 126 9.86 5.67 22.97
C GLU A 126 10.65 4.36 23.11
N SER A 127 10.25 3.47 24.03
CA SER A 127 10.87 2.15 24.17
C SER A 127 10.71 1.28 22.91
N LYS A 128 9.54 1.35 22.26
CA LYS A 128 9.29 0.63 20.99
C LYS A 128 10.14 1.20 19.84
N PHE A 129 10.30 2.51 19.78
CA PHE A 129 11.20 3.15 18.80
C PHE A 129 12.65 2.74 19.02
N ALA A 130 13.13 2.72 20.26
CA ALA A 130 14.47 2.24 20.58
C ALA A 130 14.67 0.76 20.19
N GLN A 131 13.69 -0.10 20.49
CA GLN A 131 13.72 -1.51 20.09
C GLN A 131 13.76 -1.69 18.57
N ASN A 132 12.90 -0.97 17.84
CA ASN A 132 12.87 -1.01 16.39
C ASN A 132 14.18 -0.49 15.79
N GLY A 133 14.76 0.57 16.36
CA GLY A 133 16.06 1.09 15.99
C GLY A 133 17.15 0.02 16.08
N ASN A 134 17.21 -0.70 17.20
CA ASN A 134 18.17 -1.81 17.37
C ASN A 134 17.96 -2.93 16.34
N THR A 135 16.71 -3.30 16.05
CA THR A 135 16.39 -4.31 15.03
C THR A 135 16.85 -3.86 13.64
N ILE A 136 16.59 -2.60 13.27
CA ILE A 136 17.03 -2.03 12.00
C ILE A 136 18.55 -2.07 11.88
N THR A 137 19.28 -1.67 12.94
CA THR A 137 20.75 -1.74 12.94
C THR A 137 21.24 -3.18 12.78
N SER A 138 20.61 -4.16 13.45
CA SER A 138 20.97 -5.58 13.28
C SER A 138 20.72 -6.06 11.84
N LEU A 139 19.60 -5.68 11.22
CA LEU A 139 19.30 -6.04 9.84
C LEU A 139 20.26 -5.37 8.86
N GLN A 140 20.63 -4.12 9.08
CA GLN A 140 21.63 -3.41 8.29
C GLN A 140 22.99 -4.12 8.35
N THR A 141 23.48 -4.45 9.55
CA THR A 141 24.75 -5.19 9.68
C THR A 141 24.71 -6.55 8.99
N ARG A 142 23.54 -7.21 8.96
CA ARG A 142 23.37 -8.50 8.25
C ARG A 142 23.34 -8.32 6.73
N LEU A 143 22.76 -7.24 6.22
CA LEU A 143 22.81 -6.90 4.80
C LEU A 143 24.23 -6.61 4.35
N ASP A 144 24.98 -5.80 5.10
CA ASP A 144 26.39 -5.49 4.81
C ASP A 144 27.25 -6.77 4.77
N GLU A 145 26.98 -7.73 5.67
CA GLU A 145 27.64 -9.04 5.69
C GLU A 145 27.34 -9.85 4.41
N LEU A 146 26.07 -9.91 4.01
CA LEU A 146 25.64 -10.65 2.83
C LEU A 146 26.18 -10.03 1.54
N GLU A 147 26.22 -8.70 1.46
CA GLU A 147 26.83 -7.99 0.34
C GLU A 147 28.31 -8.33 0.22
N ARG A 148 29.05 -8.36 1.33
CA ARG A 148 30.46 -8.77 1.35
C ARG A 148 30.64 -10.23 0.92
N GLU A 149 29.80 -11.14 1.39
CA GLU A 149 29.83 -12.55 0.98
C GLU A 149 29.56 -12.72 -0.54
N ILE A 150 28.64 -11.93 -1.10
CA ILE A 150 28.36 -11.91 -2.53
C ILE A 150 29.57 -11.40 -3.31
N CYS A 151 30.25 -10.34 -2.84
CA CYS A 151 31.48 -9.84 -3.45
C CYS A 151 32.58 -10.93 -3.46
N GLU A 152 32.82 -11.59 -2.33
CA GLU A 152 33.82 -12.66 -2.20
C GLU A 152 33.51 -13.85 -3.13
N LYS A 153 32.23 -14.26 -3.24
CA LYS A 153 31.81 -15.32 -4.16
C LYS A 153 31.98 -14.92 -5.62
N ASN A 154 31.68 -13.67 -5.98
CA ASN A 154 31.89 -13.17 -7.33
C ASN A 154 33.37 -13.18 -7.72
N GLU A 155 34.27 -12.80 -6.81
CA GLU A 155 35.72 -12.90 -7.04
C GLU A 155 36.19 -14.35 -7.19
N ALA A 156 35.61 -15.28 -6.42
CA ALA A 156 35.89 -16.71 -6.56
C ALA A 156 35.42 -17.25 -7.92
N LEU A 157 34.23 -16.86 -8.37
CA LEU A 157 33.70 -17.22 -9.68
C LEU A 157 34.58 -16.69 -10.81
N GLN A 158 35.01 -15.43 -10.75
CA GLN A 158 35.93 -14.86 -11.74
C GLN A 158 37.25 -15.63 -11.82
N ARG A 159 37.82 -16.04 -10.67
CA ARG A 159 39.02 -16.87 -10.62
C ARG A 159 38.80 -18.25 -11.26
N LEU A 160 37.65 -18.88 -11.02
CA LEU A 160 37.30 -20.16 -11.63
C LEU A 160 37.10 -20.04 -13.14
N THR A 161 36.42 -18.99 -13.61
CA THR A 161 36.27 -18.70 -15.04
C THR A 161 37.64 -18.56 -15.71
N ALA A 162 38.55 -17.76 -15.16
CA ALA A 162 39.90 -17.62 -15.68
C ALA A 162 40.68 -18.96 -15.69
N SER A 163 40.48 -19.81 -14.68
CA SER A 163 41.07 -21.15 -14.66
C SER A 163 40.52 -22.07 -15.74
N ILE A 164 39.21 -22.00 -16.02
CA ILE A 164 38.57 -22.79 -17.08
C ILE A 164 39.07 -22.32 -18.45
N ASP A 165 39.16 -21.01 -18.67
CA ASP A 165 39.69 -20.45 -19.91
C ASP A 165 41.12 -20.89 -20.16
N ASN A 166 41.98 -20.86 -19.12
CA ASN A 166 43.35 -21.38 -19.21
C ASN A 166 43.40 -22.88 -19.54
N GLN A 167 42.52 -23.69 -18.93
CA GLN A 167 42.43 -25.13 -19.27
C GLN A 167 41.95 -25.35 -20.70
N SER A 168 41.02 -24.53 -21.18
CA SER A 168 40.54 -24.57 -22.56
C SER A 168 41.66 -24.27 -23.56
N ILE A 169 42.49 -23.25 -23.28
CA ILE A 169 43.68 -22.94 -24.08
C ILE A 169 44.65 -24.12 -24.09
N SER A 170 44.99 -24.66 -22.92
CA SER A 170 45.91 -25.80 -22.81
C SER A 170 45.39 -27.06 -23.54
N LYS A 171 44.07 -27.30 -23.49
CA LYS A 171 43.45 -28.38 -24.25
C LYS A 171 43.57 -28.15 -25.76
N SER A 172 43.30 -26.94 -26.24
CA SER A 172 43.45 -26.59 -27.65
C SER A 172 44.88 -26.79 -28.14
N GLU A 173 45.88 -26.44 -27.32
CA GLU A 173 47.30 -26.68 -27.63
C GLU A 173 47.62 -28.17 -27.71
N MET A 174 47.06 -28.98 -26.81
CA MET A 174 47.22 -30.44 -26.83
C MET A 174 46.56 -31.07 -28.06
N ASP A 175 45.35 -30.63 -28.40
CA ASP A 175 44.63 -31.10 -29.60
C ASP A 175 45.40 -30.76 -30.89
N GLN A 176 46.01 -29.57 -30.94
CA GLN A 176 46.91 -29.20 -32.05
C GLN A 176 48.13 -30.12 -32.12
N ALA A 177 48.80 -30.38 -31.00
CA ALA A 177 49.96 -31.27 -30.95
C ALA A 177 49.61 -32.71 -31.37
N LEU A 178 48.43 -33.21 -30.97
CA LEU A 178 47.93 -34.52 -31.41
C LEU A 178 47.71 -34.56 -32.92
N SER A 179 47.08 -33.53 -33.49
CA SER A 179 46.87 -33.44 -34.94
C SER A 179 48.19 -33.44 -35.72
N GLU A 180 49.21 -32.72 -35.24
CA GLU A 180 50.55 -32.72 -35.84
C GLU A 180 51.22 -34.12 -35.77
N LYS A 181 51.03 -34.84 -34.65
CA LYS A 181 51.55 -36.21 -34.49
C LYS A 181 50.83 -37.19 -35.41
N GLU A 182 49.50 -37.11 -35.51
CA GLU A 182 48.70 -37.93 -36.43
C GLU A 182 49.17 -37.73 -37.88
N GLN A 183 49.36 -36.49 -38.32
CA GLN A 183 49.87 -36.20 -39.66
C GLN A 183 51.27 -36.80 -39.90
N LYS A 184 52.14 -36.75 -38.88
CA LYS A 184 53.48 -37.35 -38.98
C LYS A 184 53.42 -38.88 -39.05
N VAL A 185 52.54 -39.51 -38.28
CA VAL A 185 52.30 -40.96 -38.34
C VAL A 185 51.78 -41.35 -39.72
N SER A 186 50.78 -40.64 -40.26
CA SER A 186 50.27 -40.91 -41.61
C SER A 186 51.37 -40.84 -42.66
N SER A 187 52.26 -39.85 -42.57
CA SER A 187 53.38 -39.70 -43.50
C SER A 187 54.38 -40.87 -43.40
N LEU A 188 54.74 -41.28 -42.18
CA LEU A 188 55.63 -42.42 -41.95
C LEU A 188 55.01 -43.75 -42.40
N THR A 189 53.71 -43.93 -42.21
CA THR A 189 52.98 -45.11 -42.70
C THR A 189 53.06 -45.21 -44.23
N SER A 190 52.86 -44.10 -44.95
CA SER A 190 52.98 -44.09 -46.42
C SER A 190 54.42 -44.38 -46.89
N GLU A 191 55.43 -43.88 -46.18
CA GLU A 191 56.84 -44.21 -46.48
C GLU A 191 57.11 -45.70 -46.27
N LEU A 192 56.60 -46.30 -45.17
CA LEU A 192 56.75 -47.72 -44.89
C LEU A 192 56.07 -48.58 -45.96
N GLU A 193 54.85 -48.25 -46.35
CA GLU A 193 54.13 -48.92 -47.44
C GLU A 193 54.93 -48.90 -48.74
N SER A 194 55.53 -47.76 -49.08
CA SER A 194 56.40 -47.63 -50.25
C SER A 194 57.64 -48.55 -50.16
N CYS A 195 58.28 -48.61 -48.99
CA CYS A 195 59.39 -49.53 -48.75
C CYS A 195 58.98 -51.00 -48.89
N ILE A 196 57.80 -51.37 -48.37
CA ILE A 196 57.25 -52.73 -48.49
C ILE A 196 57.01 -53.09 -49.96
N SER A 197 56.40 -52.19 -50.75
CA SER A 197 56.20 -52.40 -52.18
C SER A 197 57.53 -52.64 -52.91
N ARG A 198 58.55 -51.82 -52.62
CA ARG A 198 59.88 -51.97 -53.22
C ARG A 198 60.58 -53.27 -52.81
N LEU A 199 60.41 -53.71 -51.57
CA LEU A 199 60.91 -55.03 -51.13
C LEU A 199 60.22 -56.17 -51.89
N GLY A 200 58.90 -56.07 -52.11
CA GLY A 200 58.16 -57.03 -52.92
C GLY A 200 58.69 -57.13 -54.35
N GLU A 201 58.94 -55.98 -55.00
CA GLU A 201 59.56 -55.93 -56.34
C GLU A 201 60.95 -56.59 -56.37
N LEU A 202 61.80 -56.30 -55.38
CA LEU A 202 63.14 -56.90 -55.30
C LEU A 202 63.07 -58.42 -55.07
N GLN A 203 62.13 -58.89 -54.26
CA GLN A 203 61.92 -60.30 -53.99
C GLN A 203 61.45 -61.05 -55.24
N GLU A 204 60.58 -60.43 -56.05
CA GLU A 204 60.16 -60.97 -57.36
C GLU A 204 61.34 -61.05 -58.34
N GLN A 205 62.16 -60.00 -58.43
CA GLN A 205 63.36 -60.03 -59.28
C GLN A 205 64.34 -61.13 -58.86
N LEU A 206 64.53 -61.31 -57.55
CA LEU A 206 65.39 -62.36 -57.02
C LEU A 206 64.83 -63.75 -57.38
N ALA A 207 63.53 -63.97 -57.24
CA ALA A 207 62.87 -65.21 -57.64
C ALA A 207 63.02 -65.51 -59.14
N LEU A 208 62.89 -64.49 -60.00
CA LEU A 208 63.12 -64.63 -61.45
C LEU A 208 64.57 -65.01 -61.76
N LYS A 209 65.55 -64.35 -61.13
CA LYS A 209 66.97 -64.66 -61.31
C LYS A 209 67.34 -66.05 -60.79
N THR A 210 66.74 -66.50 -59.70
CA THR A 210 66.90 -67.86 -59.20
C THR A 210 66.39 -68.88 -60.23
N LYS A 211 65.20 -68.68 -60.80
CA LYS A 211 64.67 -69.55 -61.87
C LYS A 211 65.56 -69.59 -63.10
N GLU A 212 66.14 -68.46 -63.50
CA GLU A 212 67.10 -68.38 -64.60
C GLU A 212 68.37 -69.20 -64.28
N CYS A 213 68.90 -69.11 -63.06
CA CYS A 213 70.05 -69.91 -62.62
C CYS A 213 69.74 -71.42 -62.58
N GLU A 214 68.55 -71.79 -62.14
CA GLU A 214 68.06 -73.18 -62.15
C GLU A 214 67.98 -73.72 -63.59
N GLN A 215 67.44 -72.92 -64.52
CA GLN A 215 67.37 -73.27 -65.94
C GLN A 215 68.76 -73.45 -66.54
N LEU A 216 69.69 -72.50 -66.31
CA LEU A 216 71.07 -72.62 -66.78
C LEU A 216 71.77 -73.86 -66.21
N THR A 217 71.49 -74.20 -64.94
CA THR A 217 72.00 -75.42 -64.32
C THR A 217 71.44 -76.68 -64.99
N ALA A 218 70.16 -76.68 -65.35
CA ALA A 218 69.53 -77.78 -66.09
C ALA A 218 70.14 -77.93 -67.50
N ASP A 219 70.33 -76.82 -68.22
CA ASP A 219 70.93 -76.81 -69.56
C ASP A 219 72.38 -77.32 -69.52
N LEU A 220 73.17 -76.92 -68.51
CA LEU A 220 74.52 -77.44 -68.29
C LEU A 220 74.54 -78.95 -68.03
N LYS A 221 73.61 -79.47 -67.22
CA LYS A 221 73.46 -80.91 -66.99
C LYS A 221 73.10 -81.66 -68.26
N GLN A 222 72.23 -81.09 -69.10
CA GLN A 222 71.89 -81.68 -70.39
C GLN A 222 73.11 -81.72 -71.33
N GLN A 223 73.87 -80.62 -71.42
CA GLN A 223 75.11 -80.58 -72.20
C GLN A 223 76.14 -81.59 -71.71
N HIS A 224 76.25 -81.77 -70.38
CA HIS A 224 77.09 -82.82 -69.82
C HIS A 224 76.63 -84.21 -70.26
N SER A 225 75.33 -84.50 -70.22
CA SER A 225 74.78 -85.78 -70.69
C SER A 225 75.05 -86.04 -72.18
N ILE A 226 74.97 -85.00 -73.02
CA ILE A 226 75.31 -85.10 -74.45
C ILE A 226 76.80 -85.44 -74.62
N LYS A 227 77.70 -84.69 -73.97
CA LYS A 227 79.14 -84.97 -74.00
C LYS A 227 79.49 -86.35 -73.46
N GLU A 228 78.77 -86.82 -72.46
CA GLU A 228 78.97 -88.15 -71.88
C GLU A 228 78.52 -89.27 -72.83
N ASN A 229 77.47 -89.04 -73.62
CA ASN A 229 77.07 -89.95 -74.70
C ASN A 229 78.09 -89.95 -75.85
N GLU A 230 78.62 -88.80 -76.26
CA GLU A 230 79.71 -88.70 -77.25
C GLU A 230 80.99 -89.41 -76.76
N LYS A 231 81.32 -89.24 -75.47
CA LYS A 231 82.41 -89.97 -74.82
C LYS A 231 82.15 -91.48 -74.85
N ARG A 232 80.90 -91.93 -74.66
CA ARG A 232 80.53 -93.35 -74.72
C ARG A 232 80.72 -93.93 -76.13
N GLU A 233 80.35 -93.18 -77.17
CA GLU A 233 80.60 -93.58 -78.58
C GLU A 233 82.11 -93.64 -78.91
N LEU A 234 82.91 -92.68 -78.40
CA LEU A 234 84.37 -92.71 -78.49
C LEU A 234 84.98 -93.90 -77.73
N VAL A 235 84.41 -94.27 -76.58
CA VAL A 235 84.81 -95.45 -75.82
C VAL A 235 84.45 -96.73 -76.56
N GLU A 236 83.31 -96.82 -77.25
CA GLU A 236 82.98 -97.96 -78.12
C GLU A 236 83.97 -98.11 -79.30
N GLN A 237 84.46 -97.00 -79.88
CA GLN A 237 85.55 -97.01 -80.87
C GLN A 237 86.89 -97.47 -80.28
N LEU A 238 87.17 -97.09 -79.03
CA LEU A 238 88.36 -97.52 -78.28
C LEU A 238 88.27 -99.00 -77.88
N GLN A 239 87.07 -99.49 -77.55
CA GLN A 239 86.78 -100.88 -77.20
C GLN A 239 86.86 -101.83 -78.40
N GLN A 240 86.57 -101.32 -79.61
CA GLN A 240 86.85 -102.01 -80.88
C GLN A 240 88.37 -102.18 -81.14
N THR A 241 89.19 -101.25 -80.63
CA THR A 241 90.66 -101.29 -80.69
C THR A 241 91.27 -102.08 -79.51
N GLN A 242 90.52 -102.21 -78.41
CA GLN A 242 90.89 -102.99 -77.22
C GLN A 242 90.59 -104.49 -77.37
N MET A 243 89.94 -104.91 -78.47
CA MET A 243 89.87 -106.31 -78.93
C MET A 243 91.20 -106.82 -79.54
N GLN A 244 92.34 -106.19 -79.20
CA GLN A 244 93.67 -106.54 -79.70
C GLN A 244 94.78 -106.66 -78.65
N CYS A 245 94.53 -106.45 -77.36
CA CYS A 245 95.55 -106.65 -76.32
C CYS A 245 94.92 -107.24 -75.06
N THR A 246 95.16 -108.53 -74.86
CA THR A 246 94.74 -109.29 -73.69
C THR A 246 95.86 -109.37 -72.65
N GLN A 247 95.43 -109.61 -71.41
CA GLN A 247 96.15 -110.16 -70.25
C GLN A 247 96.87 -109.17 -69.33
N ASN A 248 96.20 -108.81 -68.21
CA ASN A 248 96.71 -109.18 -66.88
C ASN A 248 95.62 -109.02 -65.80
N GLY A 249 94.73 -110.01 -65.68
CA GLY A 249 93.75 -110.10 -64.59
C GLY A 249 94.29 -111.03 -63.52
N ASN A 250 94.45 -110.53 -62.29
CA ASN A 250 94.35 -111.30 -61.03
C ASN A 250 94.71 -110.47 -59.77
N LEU A 251 95.22 -109.22 -59.89
CA LEU A 251 95.36 -108.28 -58.75
C LEU A 251 94.22 -107.25 -58.68
N GLU A 252 93.52 -107.05 -59.80
CA GLU A 252 92.41 -106.10 -59.93
C GLU A 252 91.15 -106.60 -59.21
N GLN A 253 90.91 -107.91 -59.19
CA GLN A 253 89.72 -108.51 -58.59
C GLN A 253 89.72 -108.42 -57.05
N GLU A 254 90.89 -108.48 -56.41
CA GLU A 254 91.02 -108.33 -54.95
C GLU A 254 90.92 -106.86 -54.50
N MET A 255 91.38 -105.91 -55.32
CA MET A 255 91.13 -104.48 -55.08
C MET A 255 89.67 -104.09 -55.37
N VAL A 256 89.03 -104.70 -56.37
CA VAL A 256 87.63 -104.47 -56.71
C VAL A 256 86.70 -104.99 -55.61
N GLU A 257 87.00 -106.11 -54.96
CA GLU A 257 86.20 -106.61 -53.83
C GLU A 257 86.35 -105.74 -52.57
N LYS A 258 87.54 -105.22 -52.26
CA LYS A 258 87.74 -104.24 -51.17
C LYS A 258 87.16 -102.85 -51.49
N LEU A 259 87.21 -102.41 -52.74
CA LEU A 259 86.52 -101.19 -53.18
C LEU A 259 85.01 -101.35 -53.11
N ARG A 260 84.47 -102.52 -53.48
CA ARG A 260 83.02 -102.81 -53.39
C ARG A 260 82.53 -102.83 -51.95
N SER A 261 83.30 -103.40 -51.01
CA SER A 261 82.92 -103.35 -49.58
C SER A 261 82.99 -101.94 -49.02
N LEU A 262 84.02 -101.16 -49.37
CA LEU A 262 84.12 -99.75 -48.96
C LEU A 262 83.06 -98.87 -49.62
N GLU A 263 82.64 -99.19 -50.84
CA GLU A 263 81.59 -98.48 -51.58
C GLU A 263 80.19 -98.83 -51.05
N GLU A 264 79.95 -100.08 -50.66
CA GLU A 264 78.76 -100.51 -49.92
C GLU A 264 78.69 -99.82 -48.54
N ASP A 265 79.81 -99.77 -47.80
CA ASP A 265 79.86 -99.08 -46.52
C ASP A 265 79.69 -97.55 -46.68
N ASN A 266 80.23 -96.94 -47.74
CA ASN A 266 80.01 -95.52 -48.06
C ASN A 266 78.56 -95.24 -48.47
N GLN A 267 77.96 -96.12 -49.28
CA GLN A 267 76.55 -96.05 -49.66
C GLN A 267 75.66 -96.14 -48.41
N LYS A 268 75.97 -97.06 -47.50
CA LYS A 268 75.23 -97.23 -46.25
C LYS A 268 75.37 -96.01 -45.34
N CYS A 269 76.58 -95.48 -45.18
CA CYS A 269 76.85 -94.25 -44.42
C CYS A 269 76.14 -93.03 -45.04
N LYS A 270 76.11 -92.93 -46.37
CA LYS A 270 75.41 -91.86 -47.08
C LYS A 270 73.89 -91.96 -46.90
N HIS A 271 73.31 -93.17 -46.98
CA HIS A 271 71.88 -93.38 -46.74
C HIS A 271 71.51 -93.09 -45.27
N GLU A 272 72.37 -93.44 -44.32
CA GLU A 272 72.16 -93.12 -42.91
C GLU A 272 72.21 -91.60 -42.66
N LEU A 273 73.17 -90.89 -43.28
CA LEU A 273 73.27 -89.42 -43.19
C LEU A 273 72.10 -88.71 -43.89
N GLU A 274 71.63 -89.21 -45.04
CA GLU A 274 70.45 -88.68 -45.74
C GLU A 274 69.18 -88.96 -44.94
N SER A 275 69.05 -90.14 -44.33
CA SER A 275 67.93 -90.48 -43.44
C SER A 275 67.92 -89.58 -42.20
N GLN A 276 69.07 -89.37 -41.57
CA GLN A 276 69.19 -88.43 -40.43
C GLN A 276 68.89 -86.99 -40.85
N ARG A 277 69.32 -86.58 -42.04
CA ARG A 277 69.02 -85.25 -42.58
C ARG A 277 67.52 -85.07 -42.82
N ASP A 278 66.87 -86.08 -43.40
CA ASP A 278 65.43 -86.08 -43.65
C ASP A 278 64.64 -86.11 -42.33
N GLU A 279 65.12 -86.83 -41.32
CA GLU A 279 64.55 -86.81 -39.96
C GLU A 279 64.70 -85.44 -39.30
N PHE A 280 65.86 -84.79 -39.45
CA PHE A 280 66.08 -83.43 -38.96
C PHE A 280 65.21 -82.40 -39.67
N GLU A 281 65.04 -82.50 -40.99
CA GLU A 281 64.18 -81.59 -41.76
C GLU A 281 62.70 -81.81 -41.38
N ARG A 282 62.26 -83.08 -41.24
CA ARG A 282 60.91 -83.39 -40.72
C ARG A 282 60.69 -82.82 -39.33
N MET A 283 61.65 -83.00 -38.42
CA MET A 283 61.55 -82.48 -37.05
C MET A 283 61.54 -80.95 -37.03
N LYS A 284 62.34 -80.31 -37.89
CA LYS A 284 62.36 -78.85 -38.05
C LYS A 284 61.04 -78.32 -38.61
N ASP A 285 60.47 -78.95 -39.62
CA ASP A 285 59.16 -78.59 -40.18
C ASP A 285 58.03 -78.78 -39.16
N GLU A 286 58.11 -79.83 -38.34
CA GLU A 286 57.14 -80.10 -37.29
C GLU A 286 57.26 -79.09 -36.13
N ILE A 287 58.47 -78.65 -35.78
CA ILE A 287 58.71 -77.56 -34.83
C ILE A 287 58.21 -76.21 -35.39
N ILE A 288 58.43 -75.94 -36.68
CA ILE A 288 57.94 -74.71 -37.32
C ILE A 288 56.41 -74.69 -37.34
N LYS A 289 55.77 -75.79 -37.77
CA LYS A 289 54.30 -75.93 -37.71
C LYS A 289 53.76 -75.74 -36.30
N SER A 290 54.36 -76.40 -35.31
CA SER A 290 54.01 -76.27 -33.90
C SER A 290 54.09 -74.82 -33.41
N LYS A 291 55.14 -74.08 -33.80
CA LYS A 291 55.33 -72.67 -33.45
C LYS A 291 54.36 -71.75 -34.19
N GLU A 292 54.10 -71.99 -35.47
CA GLU A 292 53.12 -71.23 -36.25
C GLU A 292 51.70 -71.43 -35.71
N GLU A 293 51.31 -72.66 -35.37
CA GLU A 293 50.01 -72.94 -34.73
C GLU A 293 49.90 -72.29 -33.35
N SER A 294 50.98 -72.30 -32.56
CA SER A 294 51.01 -71.64 -31.25
C SER A 294 50.91 -70.12 -31.38
N LEU A 295 51.58 -69.52 -32.37
CA LEU A 295 51.52 -68.08 -32.66
C LEU A 295 50.13 -67.69 -33.14
N LYS A 296 49.56 -68.43 -34.09
CA LYS A 296 48.21 -68.21 -34.62
C LYS A 296 47.16 -68.31 -33.51
N ASN A 297 47.24 -69.31 -32.64
CA ASN A 297 46.36 -69.44 -31.49
C ASN A 297 46.50 -68.27 -30.49
N ALA A 298 47.71 -67.71 -30.33
CA ALA A 298 47.92 -66.53 -29.48
C ALA A 298 47.36 -65.25 -30.12
N GLU A 299 47.55 -65.05 -31.42
CA GLU A 299 46.99 -63.91 -32.16
C GLU A 299 45.47 -63.94 -32.21
N GLU A 300 44.85 -65.10 -32.44
CA GLU A 300 43.40 -65.26 -32.43
C GLU A 300 42.82 -64.98 -31.04
N LYS A 301 43.48 -65.44 -29.97
CA LYS A 301 43.08 -65.12 -28.59
C LYS A 301 43.20 -63.62 -28.28
N LEU A 302 44.30 -62.98 -28.69
CA LEU A 302 44.51 -61.55 -28.46
C LEU A 302 43.48 -60.71 -29.24
N SER A 303 43.21 -61.06 -30.50
CA SER A 303 42.19 -60.42 -31.35
C SER A 303 40.78 -60.57 -30.79
N ALA A 304 40.42 -61.77 -30.32
CA ALA A 304 39.14 -62.03 -29.69
C ALA A 304 38.96 -61.26 -28.38
N GLU A 305 40.02 -61.16 -27.57
CA GLU A 305 40.00 -60.39 -26.32
C GLU A 305 39.90 -58.87 -26.58
N ASN A 306 40.61 -58.36 -27.59
CA ASN A 306 40.53 -56.95 -27.96
C ASN A 306 39.13 -56.59 -28.47
N THR A 307 38.53 -57.46 -29.30
CA THR A 307 37.16 -57.30 -29.80
C THR A 307 36.15 -57.31 -28.65
N ARG A 308 36.33 -58.19 -27.65
CA ARG A 308 35.50 -58.21 -26.43
C ARG A 308 35.63 -56.91 -25.64
N LYS A 309 36.85 -56.44 -25.33
CA LYS A 309 37.07 -55.19 -24.58
C LYS A 309 36.48 -53.97 -25.28
N VAL A 310 36.62 -53.87 -26.60
CA VAL A 310 36.02 -52.78 -27.39
C VAL A 310 34.49 -52.83 -27.32
N SER A 311 33.88 -54.02 -27.44
CA SER A 311 32.42 -54.16 -27.33
C SER A 311 31.89 -53.84 -25.93
N GLU A 312 32.62 -54.17 -24.87
CA GLU A 312 32.25 -53.82 -23.49
C GLU A 312 32.35 -52.32 -23.23
N LEU A 313 33.42 -51.67 -23.68
CA LEU A 313 33.57 -50.22 -23.57
C LEU A 313 32.50 -49.47 -24.37
N LYS A 314 32.19 -49.94 -25.59
CA LYS A 314 31.09 -49.40 -26.40
C LYS A 314 29.75 -49.53 -25.68
N LYS A 315 29.46 -50.70 -25.08
CA LYS A 315 28.23 -50.92 -24.32
C LYS A 315 28.14 -50.03 -23.08
N LYS A 316 29.25 -49.83 -22.36
CA LYS A 316 29.32 -48.89 -21.22
C LYS A 316 29.11 -47.43 -21.65
N ALA A 317 29.67 -47.02 -22.78
CA ALA A 317 29.46 -45.69 -23.34
C ALA A 317 28.00 -45.48 -23.77
N GLU A 318 27.40 -46.45 -24.46
CA GLU A 318 25.98 -46.41 -24.84
C GLU A 318 25.05 -46.39 -23.62
N GLN A 319 25.36 -47.13 -22.56
CA GLN A 319 24.62 -47.05 -21.29
C GLN A 319 24.71 -45.67 -20.64
N LYS A 320 25.91 -45.08 -20.54
CA LYS A 320 26.08 -43.72 -19.98
C LYS A 320 25.34 -42.67 -20.82
N ILE A 321 25.43 -42.74 -22.14
CA ILE A 321 24.70 -41.84 -23.05
C ILE A 321 23.18 -42.02 -22.87
N GLY A 322 22.71 -43.25 -22.73
CA GLY A 322 21.31 -43.56 -22.46
C GLY A 322 20.81 -42.99 -21.13
N GLN A 323 21.63 -43.09 -20.07
CA GLN A 323 21.31 -42.52 -18.75
C GLN A 323 21.24 -40.99 -18.80
N ILE A 324 22.23 -40.33 -19.41
CA ILE A 324 22.25 -38.87 -19.56
C ILE A 324 21.06 -38.38 -20.39
N LYS A 325 20.75 -39.06 -21.51
CA LYS A 325 19.56 -38.73 -22.30
C LYS A 325 18.28 -38.84 -21.49
N LYS A 326 18.12 -39.92 -20.71
CA LYS A 326 16.94 -40.17 -19.90
C LYS A 326 16.77 -39.10 -18.80
N GLN A 327 17.87 -38.69 -18.17
CA GLN A 327 17.88 -37.62 -17.18
C GLN A 327 17.53 -36.26 -17.80
N LEU A 328 18.09 -35.93 -18.96
CA LEU A 328 17.76 -34.69 -19.68
C LEU A 328 16.29 -34.66 -20.11
N THR A 329 15.73 -35.76 -20.63
CA THR A 329 14.30 -35.81 -20.98
C THR A 329 13.41 -35.68 -19.75
N SER A 330 13.76 -36.29 -18.61
CA SER A 330 12.99 -36.14 -17.36
C SER A 330 12.97 -34.69 -16.88
N GLN A 331 14.13 -34.01 -16.91
CA GLN A 331 14.22 -32.60 -16.53
C GLN A 331 13.43 -31.70 -17.49
N LEU A 332 13.44 -32.00 -18.79
CA LEU A 332 12.66 -31.26 -19.78
C LEU A 332 11.15 -31.42 -19.51
N GLU A 333 10.71 -32.65 -19.22
CA GLU A 333 9.31 -32.98 -18.94
C GLU A 333 8.82 -32.35 -17.62
N GLU A 334 9.65 -32.33 -16.57
CA GLU A 334 9.39 -31.61 -15.31
C GLU A 334 9.27 -30.10 -15.53
N LYS A 335 10.18 -29.49 -16.31
CA LYS A 335 10.10 -28.06 -16.64
C LYS A 335 8.85 -27.75 -17.47
N GLU A 336 8.47 -28.64 -18.38
CA GLU A 336 7.26 -28.47 -19.20
C GLU A 336 5.97 -28.62 -18.38
N GLN A 337 5.97 -29.50 -17.36
CA GLN A 337 4.87 -29.59 -16.38
C GLN A 337 4.80 -28.35 -15.48
N ALA A 338 5.94 -27.83 -15.01
CA ALA A 338 5.99 -26.59 -14.22
C ALA A 338 5.46 -25.39 -15.02
N ILE A 339 5.79 -25.30 -16.31
CA ILE A 339 5.26 -24.26 -17.20
C ILE A 339 3.73 -24.38 -17.33
N LYS A 340 3.19 -25.60 -17.50
CA LYS A 340 1.72 -25.82 -17.57
C LYS A 340 1.01 -25.47 -16.26
N ALA A 341 1.62 -25.78 -15.11
CA ALA A 341 1.08 -25.38 -13.81
C ALA A 341 1.03 -23.86 -13.66
N LEU A 342 2.11 -23.16 -14.02
CA LEU A 342 2.15 -21.69 -14.00
C LEU A 342 1.15 -21.06 -14.97
N GLN A 343 0.98 -21.62 -16.17
CA GLN A 343 -0.04 -21.17 -17.12
C GLN A 343 -1.46 -21.33 -16.57
N THR A 344 -1.74 -22.43 -15.86
CA THR A 344 -3.06 -22.69 -15.27
C THR A 344 -3.34 -21.71 -14.13
N SER A 345 -2.37 -21.47 -13.26
CA SER A 345 -2.48 -20.46 -12.19
C SER A 345 -2.67 -19.05 -12.75
N LEU A 346 -2.00 -18.71 -13.86
CA LEU A 346 -2.13 -17.40 -14.51
C LEU A 346 -3.51 -17.20 -15.15
N GLU A 347 -4.09 -18.25 -15.73
CA GLU A 347 -5.46 -18.23 -16.26
C GLU A 347 -6.50 -18.10 -15.12
N GLU A 348 -6.26 -18.77 -13.99
CA GLU A 348 -7.10 -18.67 -12.80
C GLU A 348 -7.05 -17.27 -12.18
N ILE A 349 -5.87 -16.66 -12.06
CA ILE A 349 -5.70 -15.26 -11.63
C ILE A 349 -6.44 -14.30 -12.57
N LYS A 350 -6.34 -14.48 -13.89
CA LYS A 350 -7.11 -13.68 -14.86
C LYS A 350 -8.62 -13.84 -14.70
N SER A 351 -9.09 -15.05 -14.41
CA SER A 351 -10.53 -15.28 -14.16
C SER A 351 -11.00 -14.62 -12.85
N ASN A 352 -10.14 -14.60 -11.82
CA ASN A 352 -10.39 -13.90 -10.56
C ASN A 352 -10.33 -12.37 -10.74
N GLU A 353 -9.43 -11.87 -11.57
CA GLU A 353 -9.35 -10.46 -11.91
C GLU A 353 -10.59 -9.99 -12.68
N THR A 354 -11.07 -10.77 -13.66
CA THR A 354 -12.28 -10.41 -14.42
C THR A 354 -13.54 -10.44 -13.55
N SER A 355 -13.68 -11.41 -12.65
CA SER A 355 -14.80 -11.45 -11.70
C SER A 355 -14.70 -10.36 -10.62
N SER A 356 -13.49 -10.04 -10.13
CA SER A 356 -13.26 -8.90 -9.23
C SER A 356 -13.61 -7.58 -9.91
N LYS A 357 -13.24 -7.41 -11.18
CA LYS A 357 -13.59 -6.25 -11.99
C LYS A 357 -15.10 -6.09 -12.18
N GLN A 358 -15.81 -7.17 -12.48
CA GLN A 358 -17.28 -7.17 -12.53
C GLN A 358 -17.90 -6.82 -11.18
N HIS A 359 -17.29 -7.25 -10.06
CA HIS A 359 -17.78 -6.90 -8.74
C HIS A 359 -17.57 -5.41 -8.42
N THR A 360 -16.43 -4.84 -8.79
CA THR A 360 -16.18 -3.40 -8.66
C THR A 360 -17.13 -2.57 -9.53
N GLU A 361 -17.37 -2.97 -10.78
CA GLU A 361 -18.33 -2.28 -11.67
C GLU A 361 -19.76 -2.31 -11.09
N ALA A 362 -20.18 -3.45 -10.52
CA ALA A 362 -21.48 -3.55 -9.86
C ALA A 362 -21.59 -2.69 -8.58
N LEU A 363 -20.50 -2.53 -7.83
CA LEU A 363 -20.45 -1.64 -6.66
C LEU A 363 -20.44 -0.16 -7.08
N GLU A 364 -19.80 0.18 -8.18
CA GLU A 364 -19.80 1.51 -8.76
C GLU A 364 -21.21 1.92 -9.24
N GLU A 365 -21.95 1.02 -9.92
CA GLU A 365 -23.36 1.26 -10.26
C GLU A 365 -24.24 1.43 -9.03
N LYS A 366 -24.04 0.62 -7.97
CA LYS A 366 -24.77 0.80 -6.70
C LYS A 366 -24.44 2.12 -6.02
N THR A 367 -23.20 2.57 -6.09
CA THR A 367 -22.78 3.87 -5.55
C THR A 367 -23.45 5.00 -6.32
N LYS A 368 -23.46 4.92 -7.65
CA LYS A 368 -24.10 5.90 -8.52
C LYS A 368 -25.62 5.99 -8.28
N THR A 369 -26.30 4.86 -8.14
CA THR A 369 -27.75 4.85 -7.84
C THR A 369 -28.06 5.43 -6.46
N LEU A 370 -27.20 5.23 -5.46
CA LEU A 370 -27.33 5.87 -4.15
C LEU A 370 -27.05 7.37 -4.20
N GLU A 371 -26.05 7.82 -4.96
CA GLU A 371 -25.79 9.24 -5.20
C GLU A 371 -26.98 9.92 -5.88
N GLU A 372 -27.54 9.31 -6.92
CA GLU A 372 -28.75 9.80 -7.60
C GLU A 372 -29.95 9.87 -6.64
N ALA A 373 -30.12 8.90 -5.74
CA ALA A 373 -31.15 8.94 -4.72
C ALA A 373 -30.94 10.06 -3.68
N LEU A 374 -29.68 10.31 -3.27
CA LEU A 374 -29.33 11.41 -2.36
C LEU A 374 -29.57 12.79 -3.00
N VAL A 375 -29.27 12.94 -4.29
CA VAL A 375 -29.57 14.18 -5.03
C VAL A 375 -31.07 14.42 -5.07
N LYS A 376 -31.88 13.41 -5.42
CA LYS A 376 -33.35 13.53 -5.42
C LYS A 376 -33.91 13.89 -4.05
N LEU A 377 -33.40 13.27 -2.99
CA LEU A 377 -33.83 13.59 -1.62
C LEU A 377 -33.50 15.04 -1.24
N LYS A 378 -32.34 15.56 -1.65
CA LYS A 378 -31.98 16.96 -1.43
C LYS A 378 -32.87 17.91 -2.22
N GLU A 379 -33.15 17.61 -3.48
CA GLU A 379 -34.09 18.38 -4.30
C GLU A 379 -35.50 18.39 -3.69
N GLU A 380 -35.98 17.25 -3.18
CA GLU A 380 -37.26 17.16 -2.46
C GLU A 380 -37.26 17.99 -1.17
N GLN A 381 -36.17 17.97 -0.39
CA GLN A 381 -36.04 18.80 0.82
C GLN A 381 -35.99 20.30 0.50
N GLU A 382 -35.30 20.69 -0.57
CA GLU A 382 -35.24 22.08 -1.04
C GLU A 382 -36.62 22.57 -1.49
N GLN A 383 -37.35 21.75 -2.25
CA GLN A 383 -38.74 22.04 -2.64
C GLN A 383 -39.67 22.15 -1.43
N GLN A 384 -39.51 21.29 -0.41
CA GLN A 384 -40.29 21.38 0.82
C GLN A 384 -39.99 22.68 1.58
N LEU A 385 -38.72 23.09 1.68
CA LEU A 385 -38.32 24.35 2.31
C LEU A 385 -38.88 25.56 1.56
N GLU A 386 -38.81 25.55 0.23
CA GLU A 386 -39.36 26.62 -0.60
C GLU A 386 -40.89 26.69 -0.47
N GLN A 387 -41.57 25.55 -0.37
CA GLN A 387 -43.00 25.50 -0.12
C GLN A 387 -43.38 26.03 1.28
N ILE A 388 -42.59 25.74 2.32
CA ILE A 388 -42.79 26.30 3.66
C ILE A 388 -42.59 27.82 3.65
N LEU A 389 -41.50 28.31 3.05
CA LEU A 389 -41.22 29.75 2.96
C LEU A 389 -42.29 30.51 2.17
N THR A 390 -42.79 29.93 1.09
CA THR A 390 -43.87 30.54 0.30
C THR A 390 -45.19 30.58 1.09
N ASN A 391 -45.53 29.52 1.82
CA ASN A 391 -46.69 29.50 2.72
C ASN A 391 -46.56 30.53 3.85
N GLU A 392 -45.41 30.59 4.54
CA GLU A 392 -45.16 31.57 5.61
C GLU A 392 -45.26 33.01 5.10
N ARG A 393 -44.73 33.29 3.90
CA ARG A 393 -44.86 34.60 3.27
C ARG A 393 -46.32 34.94 2.98
N LEU A 394 -47.07 33.97 2.47
CA LEU A 394 -48.47 34.15 2.10
C LEU A 394 -49.35 34.35 3.35
N ASP A 395 -49.04 33.67 4.46
CA ASP A 395 -49.74 33.89 5.73
C ASP A 395 -49.38 35.23 6.37
N LYS A 396 -48.11 35.66 6.31
CA LYS A 396 -47.71 37.04 6.70
C LYS A 396 -48.43 38.09 5.86
N GLU A 397 -48.52 37.88 4.56
CA GLU A 397 -49.23 38.77 3.64
C GLU A 397 -50.73 38.83 3.95
N LYS A 398 -51.37 37.69 4.22
CA LYS A 398 -52.76 37.65 4.70
C LYS A 398 -52.93 38.42 6.01
N SER A 399 -52.09 38.19 7.01
CA SER A 399 -52.18 38.90 8.30
C SER A 399 -51.95 40.40 8.16
N LEU A 400 -51.04 40.82 7.26
CA LEU A 400 -50.83 42.23 6.95
C LEU A 400 -52.04 42.84 6.23
N GLU A 401 -52.66 42.12 5.30
CA GLU A 401 -53.87 42.58 4.61
C GLU A 401 -55.06 42.64 5.57
N GLU A 402 -55.21 41.68 6.47
CA GLU A 402 -56.20 41.70 7.56
C GLU A 402 -56.00 42.91 8.49
N LEU A 403 -54.75 43.21 8.86
CA LEU A 403 -54.42 44.38 9.68
C LEU A 403 -54.69 45.69 8.94
N LYS A 404 -54.33 45.75 7.65
CA LYS A 404 -54.64 46.89 6.78
C LYS A 404 -56.15 47.10 6.69
N ASN A 405 -56.92 46.04 6.44
CA ASN A 405 -58.38 46.09 6.41
C ASN A 405 -58.94 46.56 7.76
N PHE A 406 -58.41 46.07 8.89
CA PHE A 406 -58.81 46.53 10.22
C PHE A 406 -58.56 48.03 10.42
N TYR A 407 -57.40 48.55 10.00
CA TYR A 407 -57.11 49.99 10.07
C TYR A 407 -57.97 50.80 9.10
N GLU A 408 -58.24 50.30 7.90
CA GLU A 408 -59.09 50.94 6.91
C GLU A 408 -60.56 50.98 7.37
N GLU A 409 -61.05 49.91 8.02
CA GLU A 409 -62.34 49.89 8.71
C GLU A 409 -62.37 50.85 9.90
N LYS A 410 -61.31 50.91 10.72
CA LYS A 410 -61.22 51.87 11.82
C LYS A 410 -61.21 53.32 11.33
N LEU A 411 -60.49 53.60 10.24
CA LEU A 411 -60.49 54.91 9.59
C LEU A 411 -61.86 55.24 9.00
N SER A 412 -62.54 54.25 8.42
CA SER A 412 -63.90 54.40 7.89
C SER A 412 -64.93 54.63 9.01
N LEU A 413 -64.79 53.94 10.14
CA LEU A 413 -65.59 54.15 11.36
C LEU A 413 -65.32 55.53 11.96
N LEU A 414 -64.06 55.97 12.06
CA LEU A 414 -63.72 57.32 12.50
C LEU A 414 -64.23 58.40 11.55
N MET A 415 -64.18 58.17 10.23
CA MET A 415 -64.79 59.07 9.24
C MET A 415 -66.31 59.09 9.34
N SER A 416 -66.94 57.95 9.61
CA SER A 416 -68.39 57.81 9.84
C SER A 416 -68.80 58.50 11.14
N ASP A 417 -68.09 58.27 12.24
CA ASP A 417 -68.36 58.85 13.56
C ASP A 417 -68.11 60.36 13.55
N ALA A 418 -67.08 60.82 12.84
CA ALA A 418 -66.86 62.24 12.58
C ALA A 418 -67.91 62.85 11.63
N ALA A 419 -68.56 62.06 10.77
CA ALA A 419 -69.68 62.50 9.94
C ALA A 419 -71.03 62.46 10.68
N GLN A 420 -71.16 61.61 11.71
CA GLN A 420 -72.33 61.48 12.58
C GLN A 420 -72.30 62.48 13.75
N GLN A 421 -71.11 62.84 14.26
CA GLN A 421 -70.90 64.07 15.02
C GLN A 421 -71.06 65.26 14.06
N GLY A 422 -72.23 65.91 14.08
CA GLY A 422 -72.55 67.04 13.20
C GLY A 422 -71.54 68.20 13.19
N GLU A 423 -70.57 68.23 14.11
CA GLU A 423 -69.48 69.20 14.16
C GLU A 423 -68.60 69.20 12.91
N LEU A 424 -68.41 68.07 12.21
CA LEU A 424 -67.59 68.08 10.99
C LEU A 424 -68.32 68.60 9.75
N LYS A 425 -69.67 68.56 9.74
CA LYS A 425 -70.47 69.19 8.67
C LYS A 425 -70.52 70.70 8.83
N GLU A 426 -70.68 71.20 10.05
CA GLU A 426 -70.60 72.63 10.37
C GLU A 426 -69.19 73.18 10.19
N THR A 427 -68.15 72.44 10.58
CA THR A 427 -66.76 72.88 10.36
C THR A 427 -66.33 72.74 8.90
N LYS A 428 -66.77 71.73 8.13
CA LYS A 428 -66.54 71.72 6.66
C LYS A 428 -67.29 72.84 5.95
N SER A 429 -68.55 73.12 6.31
CA SER A 429 -69.28 74.24 5.71
C SER A 429 -68.69 75.59 6.12
N ALA A 430 -68.30 75.75 7.39
CA ALA A 430 -67.64 76.97 7.88
C ALA A 430 -66.25 77.14 7.28
N LEU A 431 -65.49 76.06 7.06
CA LEU A 431 -64.17 76.12 6.41
C LEU A 431 -64.30 76.41 4.92
N HIS A 432 -65.32 75.88 4.23
CA HIS A 432 -65.64 76.27 2.85
C HIS A 432 -66.14 77.73 2.76
N ASP A 433 -66.90 78.22 3.74
CA ASP A 433 -67.34 79.63 3.84
C ASP A 433 -66.17 80.57 4.14
N ILE A 434 -65.23 80.12 4.98
CA ILE A 434 -63.99 80.85 5.29
C ILE A 434 -63.05 80.84 4.08
N GLU A 435 -62.90 79.74 3.35
CA GLU A 435 -62.14 79.69 2.10
C GLU A 435 -62.73 80.60 1.03
N ALA A 436 -64.07 80.63 0.88
CA ALA A 436 -64.73 81.53 -0.05
C ALA A 436 -64.52 83.00 0.34
N LYS A 437 -64.70 83.35 1.63
CA LYS A 437 -64.46 84.71 2.14
C LYS A 437 -62.98 85.11 2.10
N LEU A 438 -62.06 84.16 2.27
CA LEU A 438 -60.63 84.40 2.11
C LEU A 438 -60.32 84.71 0.65
N LYS A 439 -60.89 83.96 -0.29
CA LYS A 439 -60.70 84.19 -1.73
C LYS A 439 -61.28 85.54 -2.18
N GLU A 440 -62.45 85.92 -1.69
CA GLU A 440 -63.03 87.25 -1.90
C GLU A 440 -62.19 88.37 -1.26
N ALA A 441 -61.66 88.14 -0.05
CA ALA A 441 -60.79 89.11 0.63
C ALA A 441 -59.42 89.22 -0.04
N GLU A 442 -58.88 88.13 -0.60
CA GLU A 442 -57.64 88.11 -1.39
C GLU A 442 -57.83 88.82 -2.73
N GLU A 443 -58.96 88.63 -3.40
CA GLU A 443 -59.31 89.36 -4.61
C GLU A 443 -59.55 90.85 -4.31
N HIS A 444 -60.23 91.17 -3.21
CA HIS A 444 -60.39 92.55 -2.74
C HIS A 444 -59.06 93.19 -2.35
N ASN A 445 -58.18 92.46 -1.64
CA ASN A 445 -56.83 92.91 -1.31
C ASN A 445 -55.99 93.09 -2.57
N GLY A 446 -56.08 92.19 -3.55
CA GLY A 446 -55.42 92.34 -4.85
C GLY A 446 -55.89 93.60 -5.59
N ASN A 447 -57.20 93.89 -5.56
CA ASN A 447 -57.78 95.10 -6.13
C ASN A 447 -57.35 96.37 -5.39
N LEU A 448 -57.33 96.35 -4.04
CA LEU A 448 -56.83 97.44 -3.23
C LEU A 448 -55.33 97.66 -3.44
N LEU A 449 -54.54 96.60 -3.58
CA LEU A 449 -53.10 96.67 -3.80
C LEU A 449 -52.78 97.18 -5.21
N ALA A 450 -53.58 96.82 -6.22
CA ALA A 450 -53.52 97.41 -7.54
C ALA A 450 -53.96 98.89 -7.56
N ALA A 451 -54.93 99.28 -6.73
CA ALA A 451 -55.32 100.69 -6.56
C ALA A 451 -54.25 101.49 -5.80
N ILE A 452 -53.66 100.91 -4.76
CA ILE A 452 -52.53 101.50 -4.02
C ILE A 452 -51.32 101.65 -4.94
N ASN A 453 -51.02 100.67 -5.79
CA ASN A 453 -49.92 100.78 -6.76
C ASN A 453 -50.20 101.86 -7.81
N ARG A 454 -51.42 101.97 -8.33
CA ARG A 454 -51.81 103.08 -9.22
C ARG A 454 -51.71 104.45 -8.55
N LEU A 455 -52.17 104.57 -7.31
CA LEU A 455 -52.05 105.82 -6.54
C LEU A 455 -50.60 106.13 -6.17
N LYS A 456 -49.76 105.10 -5.92
CA LYS A 456 -48.32 105.26 -5.70
C LYS A 456 -47.58 105.68 -6.97
N GLU A 457 -47.95 105.16 -8.13
CA GLU A 457 -47.40 105.59 -9.42
C GLU A 457 -47.80 107.04 -9.71
N GLU A 458 -49.07 107.40 -9.49
CA GLU A 458 -49.53 108.80 -9.58
C GLU A 458 -48.82 109.71 -8.56
N MET A 459 -48.56 109.22 -7.35
CA MET A 459 -47.80 109.97 -6.35
C MET A 459 -46.33 110.09 -6.75
N CYS A 460 -45.69 109.05 -7.29
CA CYS A 460 -44.31 109.12 -7.77
C CYS A 460 -44.18 110.06 -8.98
N GLU A 461 -45.17 110.11 -9.88
CA GLU A 461 -45.19 111.11 -10.96
C GLU A 461 -45.38 112.53 -10.42
N LYS A 462 -46.24 112.73 -9.42
CA LYS A 462 -46.45 114.04 -8.77
C LYS A 462 -45.22 114.46 -7.95
N ASP A 463 -44.57 113.54 -7.25
CA ASP A 463 -43.34 113.76 -6.47
C ASP A 463 -42.15 114.01 -7.40
N ALA A 464 -42.03 113.32 -8.54
CA ALA A 464 -41.03 113.63 -9.56
C ALA A 464 -41.23 115.03 -10.15
N ARG A 465 -42.48 115.46 -10.38
CA ARG A 465 -42.80 116.84 -10.80
C ARG A 465 -42.50 117.87 -9.70
N LEU A 466 -42.73 117.53 -8.43
CA LEU A 466 -42.42 118.39 -7.29
C LEU A 466 -40.91 118.50 -7.06
N ASP A 467 -40.15 117.42 -7.19
CA ASP A 467 -38.69 117.42 -7.07
C ASP A 467 -38.03 118.15 -8.25
N GLU A 468 -38.57 118.07 -9.46
CA GLU A 468 -38.11 118.87 -10.61
C GLU A 468 -38.41 120.37 -10.42
N GLN A 469 -39.54 120.73 -9.81
CA GLN A 469 -39.88 122.11 -9.42
C GLN A 469 -39.08 122.60 -8.21
N GLN A 470 -38.71 121.73 -7.27
CA GLN A 470 -38.06 122.09 -6.00
C GLN A 470 -36.53 122.05 -6.06
N ALA A 471 -35.93 121.25 -6.95
CA ALA A 471 -34.51 121.31 -7.29
C ALA A 471 -34.14 122.60 -8.06
N THR A 472 -35.10 123.18 -8.79
CA THR A 472 -34.89 124.41 -9.57
C THR A 472 -34.93 125.68 -8.71
N ILE A 473 -35.54 125.66 -7.51
CA ILE A 473 -35.66 126.85 -6.64
C ILE A 473 -34.70 126.83 -5.43
N LYS A 474 -34.20 125.66 -5.00
CA LYS A 474 -33.23 125.56 -3.87
C LYS A 474 -31.78 125.95 -4.23
N GLN A 475 -31.55 126.62 -5.37
CA GLN A 475 -30.24 127.10 -5.80
C GLN A 475 -30.08 128.62 -5.74
N VAL A 476 -30.73 129.32 -4.79
CA VAL A 476 -30.36 130.70 -4.40
C VAL A 476 -30.52 130.90 -2.88
N GLN A 477 -29.38 130.72 -2.20
CA GLN A 477 -28.87 131.43 -1.01
C GLN A 477 -29.81 131.85 0.15
N ASN A 478 -29.54 131.23 1.33
CA ASN A 478 -29.21 131.82 2.65
C ASN A 478 -29.45 133.33 2.90
N PRO A 479 -29.43 133.78 4.18
CA PRO A 479 -30.00 133.26 5.42
C PRO A 479 -30.76 134.39 6.18
N SER A 480 -31.31 134.15 7.38
CA SER A 480 -31.32 135.05 8.58
C SER A 480 -32.50 134.75 9.52
N GLU A 481 -32.16 134.66 10.80
CA GLU A 481 -32.99 134.77 12.02
C GLU A 481 -33.64 136.18 12.14
N PRO A 482 -34.27 136.63 13.25
CA PRO A 482 -34.97 135.98 14.39
C PRO A 482 -36.34 136.65 14.71
N GLU A 483 -36.97 136.19 15.80
CA GLU A 483 -37.77 136.94 16.79
C GLU A 483 -38.98 137.82 16.41
N ALA A 484 -40.12 137.38 16.96
CA ALA A 484 -41.09 138.13 17.76
C ALA A 484 -42.03 139.14 17.09
N GLU A 485 -43.23 139.18 17.70
CA GLU A 485 -44.24 140.22 17.67
C GLU A 485 -45.30 140.25 16.54
N THR A 486 -46.50 139.89 17.02
CA THR A 486 -47.78 140.60 16.83
C THR A 486 -48.68 140.25 15.64
N LYS A 487 -49.82 139.67 16.03
CA LYS A 487 -51.21 139.96 15.64
C LYS A 487 -51.58 139.80 14.16
N VAL A 488 -52.70 139.18 13.77
CA VAL A 488 -53.91 138.60 14.38
C VAL A 488 -54.61 137.96 13.15
N GLU A 489 -54.83 136.64 13.14
CA GLU A 489 -56.15 135.97 13.28
C GLU A 489 -56.98 135.99 11.97
N CYS A 490 -57.52 134.90 11.42
CA CYS A 490 -58.30 133.79 12.01
C CYS A 490 -58.24 132.51 11.11
N SER A 491 -58.38 131.24 11.55
CA SER A 491 -58.61 130.68 12.90
C SER A 491 -58.19 129.18 13.03
N SER A 492 -57.53 128.86 14.14
CA SER A 492 -57.51 127.58 14.85
C SER A 492 -57.65 127.94 16.33
N ILE A 493 -58.43 127.16 17.10
CA ILE A 493 -58.81 127.30 18.53
C ILE A 493 -60.33 127.51 18.74
N GLN A 494 -60.88 126.55 19.50
CA GLN A 494 -61.90 126.63 20.55
C GLN A 494 -62.83 127.86 20.58
N GLN A 495 -64.14 127.61 20.79
CA GLN A 495 -64.75 127.98 22.07
C GLN A 495 -66.12 127.29 22.34
N THR A 496 -66.20 126.78 23.58
CA THR A 496 -67.31 126.80 24.57
C THR A 496 -68.69 126.18 24.22
N ARG A 497 -69.17 125.16 24.94
CA ARG A 497 -69.50 125.04 26.39
C ARG A 497 -70.86 125.67 26.72
N SER A 498 -71.85 124.83 26.99
CA SER A 498 -72.94 125.13 27.93
C SER A 498 -73.44 123.84 28.60
N ALA A 499 -73.23 123.78 29.92
CA ALA A 499 -73.92 122.98 30.93
C ALA A 499 -73.92 121.43 30.84
N MET A 500 -72.88 120.77 31.41
CA MET A 500 -73.14 119.81 32.48
C MET A 500 -72.65 120.43 33.78
N GLN A 501 -73.63 120.73 34.63
CA GLN A 501 -73.45 120.80 36.06
C GLN A 501 -73.24 119.36 36.54
N GLU A 502 -72.10 119.12 37.20
CA GLU A 502 -71.74 117.93 37.98
C GLU A 502 -71.66 116.62 37.15
N VAL A 503 -70.57 115.85 37.12
CA VAL A 503 -70.08 114.98 38.20
C VAL A 503 -68.74 114.35 37.74
N ASP A 504 -67.79 114.27 38.67
CA ASP A 504 -66.57 113.43 38.78
C ASP A 504 -65.50 113.35 37.68
N GLY A 505 -64.37 114.02 37.98
CA GLY A 505 -63.07 113.88 37.34
C GLY A 505 -62.21 112.70 37.83
N ASP A 506 -62.76 111.77 38.60
CA ASP A 506 -62.01 110.61 39.15
C ASP A 506 -61.99 109.38 38.20
N SER A 507 -62.77 109.41 37.11
CA SER A 507 -62.91 108.29 36.15
C SER A 507 -61.89 108.32 35.00
N LEU A 508 -61.43 109.51 34.56
CA LEU A 508 -60.55 109.66 33.39
C LEU A 508 -59.08 109.27 33.70
N GLU A 509 -58.62 109.54 34.93
CA GLU A 509 -57.25 109.24 35.38
C GLU A 509 -57.07 107.74 35.67
N SER A 510 -58.11 107.09 36.20
CA SER A 510 -58.22 105.63 36.35
C SER A 510 -58.11 104.90 35.00
N VAL A 511 -58.82 105.34 33.96
CA VAL A 511 -58.76 104.73 32.62
C VAL A 511 -57.39 104.89 31.98
N LYS A 512 -56.71 106.02 32.19
CA LYS A 512 -55.35 106.26 31.66
C LYS A 512 -54.30 105.41 32.38
N SER A 513 -54.41 105.26 33.70
CA SER A 513 -53.57 104.35 34.49
C SER A 513 -53.77 102.89 34.05
N ASN A 514 -55.02 102.45 33.89
CA ASN A 514 -55.35 101.11 33.39
C ASN A 514 -54.83 100.88 31.97
N LEU A 515 -54.88 101.87 31.08
CA LEU A 515 -54.33 101.76 29.72
C LEU A 515 -52.80 101.60 29.72
N HIS A 516 -52.10 102.34 30.59
CA HIS A 516 -50.65 102.17 30.78
C HIS A 516 -50.30 100.80 31.38
N GLN A 517 -51.09 100.32 32.33
CA GLN A 517 -50.94 98.98 32.89
C GLN A 517 -51.14 97.89 31.83
N VAL A 518 -52.23 97.95 31.06
CA VAL A 518 -52.51 97.00 29.97
C VAL A 518 -51.43 97.07 28.88
N LYS A 519 -50.88 98.25 28.58
CA LYS A 519 -49.77 98.40 27.64
C LYS A 519 -48.48 97.73 28.15
N ASN A 520 -48.16 97.89 29.44
CA ASN A 520 -47.02 97.24 30.07
C ASN A 520 -47.19 95.72 30.15
N GLU A 521 -48.39 95.23 30.48
CA GLU A 521 -48.73 93.81 30.48
C GLU A 521 -48.66 93.22 29.06
N ARG A 522 -49.15 93.93 28.04
CA ARG A 522 -49.01 93.53 26.64
C ARG A 522 -47.55 93.43 26.21
N GLU A 523 -46.70 94.38 26.60
CA GLU A 523 -45.27 94.32 26.29
C GLU A 523 -44.57 93.16 27.01
N LYS A 524 -44.97 92.85 28.25
CA LYS A 524 -44.50 91.68 29.00
C LYS A 524 -44.92 90.38 28.31
N ILE A 525 -46.18 90.25 27.91
CA ILE A 525 -46.68 89.08 27.16
C ILE A 525 -45.94 88.93 25.83
N LEU A 526 -45.63 90.01 25.11
CA LEU A 526 -44.84 89.95 23.88
C LEU A 526 -43.40 89.47 24.13
N LYS A 527 -42.76 89.92 25.21
CA LYS A 527 -41.42 89.46 25.61
C LYS A 527 -41.44 87.99 26.04
N ASP A 528 -42.45 87.58 26.78
CA ASP A 528 -42.64 86.18 27.19
C ASP A 528 -42.94 85.30 25.98
N PHE A 529 -43.80 85.74 25.06
CA PHE A 529 -44.06 85.05 23.78
C PHE A 529 -42.78 84.88 22.96
N ALA A 530 -41.97 85.93 22.84
CA ALA A 530 -40.68 85.85 22.14
C ALA A 530 -39.69 84.89 22.83
N ARG A 531 -39.70 84.84 24.17
CA ARG A 531 -38.91 83.87 24.96
C ARG A 531 -39.38 82.45 24.72
N LEU A 532 -40.68 82.17 24.84
CA LEU A 532 -41.26 80.86 24.54
C LEU A 532 -40.99 80.43 23.09
N GLN A 533 -41.07 81.35 22.13
CA GLN A 533 -40.75 81.06 20.73
C GLN A 533 -39.26 80.72 20.53
N LYS A 534 -38.36 81.28 21.35
CA LYS A 534 -36.94 80.90 21.37
C LYS A 534 -36.76 79.53 22.01
N ASP A 535 -37.42 79.27 23.12
CA ASP A 535 -37.32 78.00 23.87
C ASP A 535 -37.87 76.83 23.04
N ILE A 536 -39.01 76.98 22.34
CA ILE A 536 -39.54 75.97 21.40
C ILE A 536 -38.54 75.68 20.28
N ARG A 537 -37.83 76.70 19.76
CA ARG A 537 -36.80 76.51 18.73
C ARG A 537 -35.52 75.85 19.27
N VAL A 538 -35.22 76.00 20.55
CA VAL A 538 -34.13 75.28 21.22
C VAL A 538 -34.52 73.82 21.40
N LEU A 539 -35.69 73.55 22.00
CA LEU A 539 -36.23 72.20 22.20
C LEU A 539 -36.34 71.39 20.90
N ARG A 540 -36.78 72.01 19.79
CA ARG A 540 -36.81 71.32 18.50
C ARG A 540 -35.42 70.92 18.00
N ARG A 541 -34.41 71.80 18.18
CA ARG A 541 -33.02 71.50 17.81
C ARG A 541 -32.42 70.43 18.70
N GLU A 542 -32.69 70.47 19.99
CA GLU A 542 -32.25 69.44 20.95
C GLU A 542 -32.87 68.08 20.59
N HIS A 543 -34.19 68.03 20.36
CA HIS A 543 -34.85 66.80 19.94
C HIS A 543 -34.32 66.26 18.60
N GLU A 544 -34.04 67.13 17.63
CA GLU A 544 -33.46 66.73 16.35
C GLU A 544 -32.02 66.19 16.52
N GLN A 545 -31.22 66.80 17.40
CA GLN A 545 -29.89 66.29 17.78
C GLN A 545 -29.97 64.94 18.50
N ASP A 546 -30.92 64.77 19.42
CA ASP A 546 -31.14 63.50 20.13
C ASP A 546 -31.54 62.39 19.14
N LEU A 547 -32.42 62.68 18.18
CA LEU A 547 -32.79 61.74 17.12
C LEU A 547 -31.59 61.37 16.24
N GLU A 548 -30.73 62.32 15.91
CA GLU A 548 -29.52 62.06 15.11
C GLU A 548 -28.49 61.24 15.90
N TYR A 549 -28.33 61.52 17.20
CA TYR A 549 -27.50 60.73 18.11
C TYR A 549 -28.00 59.28 18.22
N MET A 550 -29.30 59.09 18.47
CA MET A 550 -29.91 57.75 18.55
C MET A 550 -29.77 56.97 17.24
N LYS A 551 -29.95 57.63 16.08
CA LYS A 551 -29.73 57.00 14.78
C LYS A 551 -28.29 56.57 14.59
N LYS A 552 -27.34 57.41 14.97
CA LYS A 552 -25.90 57.11 14.88
C LYS A 552 -25.53 55.93 15.79
N GLU A 553 -26.00 55.93 17.04
CA GLU A 553 -25.76 54.84 17.99
C GLU A 553 -26.33 53.51 17.47
N LEU A 554 -27.54 53.52 16.93
CA LEU A 554 -28.18 52.32 16.35
C LEU A 554 -27.44 51.81 15.10
N LEU A 555 -26.88 52.70 14.27
CA LEU A 555 -26.05 52.30 13.14
C LEU A 555 -24.73 51.69 13.60
N GLU A 556 -24.06 52.32 14.58
CA GLU A 556 -22.81 51.80 15.16
C GLU A 556 -23.03 50.44 15.84
N GLU A 557 -24.16 50.25 16.52
CA GLU A 557 -24.52 48.96 17.14
C GLU A 557 -24.78 47.89 16.08
N ASN A 558 -25.51 48.20 15.00
CA ASN A 558 -25.71 47.27 13.90
C ASN A 558 -24.40 46.92 13.16
N GLU A 559 -23.51 47.87 12.96
CA GLU A 559 -22.20 47.63 12.34
C GLU A 559 -21.33 46.71 13.23
N LYS A 560 -21.31 46.96 14.55
CA LYS A 560 -20.64 46.09 15.52
C LYS A 560 -21.23 44.68 15.50
N LYS A 561 -22.55 44.55 15.45
CA LYS A 561 -23.24 43.26 15.38
C LYS A 561 -22.89 42.50 14.11
N LEU A 562 -22.95 43.13 12.94
CA LEU A 562 -22.61 42.51 11.66
C LEU A 562 -21.14 42.07 11.62
N LYS A 563 -20.23 42.89 12.18
CA LYS A 563 -18.82 42.54 12.27
C LYS A 563 -18.59 41.30 13.14
N LEU A 564 -19.24 41.22 14.30
CA LEU A 564 -19.16 40.05 15.17
C LEU A 564 -19.74 38.79 14.51
N GLU A 565 -20.86 38.91 13.79
CA GLU A 565 -21.44 37.79 13.03
C GLU A 565 -20.51 37.30 11.91
N LEU A 566 -19.83 38.21 11.19
CA LEU A 566 -18.83 37.85 10.19
C LEU A 566 -17.62 37.15 10.81
N GLU A 567 -17.10 37.67 11.93
CA GLU A 567 -15.98 37.06 12.66
C GLU A 567 -16.36 35.66 13.18
N ASP A 568 -17.57 35.46 13.71
CA ASP A 568 -18.05 34.15 14.15
C ASP A 568 -18.19 33.16 12.98
N MET A 569 -18.73 33.60 11.84
CA MET A 569 -18.82 32.77 10.63
C MET A 569 -17.45 32.41 10.07
N GLU A 570 -16.49 33.34 10.07
CA GLU A 570 -15.12 33.08 9.67
C GLU A 570 -14.43 32.07 10.59
N MET A 571 -14.63 32.20 11.91
CA MET A 571 -14.12 31.25 12.90
C MET A 571 -14.72 29.86 12.72
N LYS A 572 -16.03 29.77 12.43
CA LYS A 572 -16.70 28.50 12.09
C LYS A 572 -16.13 27.88 10.82
N HIS A 573 -16.01 28.63 9.72
CA HIS A 573 -15.42 28.14 8.47
C HIS A 573 -13.97 27.68 8.65
N ASN A 574 -13.15 28.46 9.36
CA ASN A 574 -11.76 28.10 9.66
C ASN A 574 -11.67 26.83 10.51
N SER A 575 -12.59 26.63 11.46
CA SER A 575 -12.65 25.40 12.25
C SER A 575 -13.04 24.18 11.41
N ALA A 576 -14.02 24.32 10.50
CA ALA A 576 -14.49 23.27 9.59
C ALA A 576 -13.39 22.87 8.59
N ILE A 577 -12.68 23.84 8.01
CA ILE A 577 -11.55 23.60 7.11
C ILE A 577 -10.42 22.87 7.85
N LYS A 578 -10.08 23.31 9.07
CA LYS A 578 -9.08 22.61 9.91
C LYS A 578 -9.51 21.20 10.26
N GLN A 579 -10.80 20.96 10.51
CA GLN A 579 -11.34 19.62 10.76
C GLN A 579 -11.22 18.73 9.52
N LEU A 580 -11.65 19.20 8.35
CA LEU A 580 -11.53 18.47 7.08
C LEU A 580 -10.07 18.14 6.74
N MET A 581 -9.14 19.09 6.93
CA MET A 581 -7.72 18.81 6.72
C MET A 581 -7.18 17.73 7.67
N ARG A 582 -7.57 17.76 8.95
CA ARG A 582 -7.17 16.70 9.90
C ARG A 582 -7.77 15.36 9.53
N GLU A 583 -9.02 15.32 9.11
CA GLU A 583 -9.70 14.10 8.70
C GLU A 583 -9.08 13.51 7.42
N PHE A 584 -8.81 14.34 6.41
CA PHE A 584 -8.10 13.92 5.21
C PHE A 584 -6.71 13.39 5.52
N ASN A 585 -5.92 14.10 6.32
CA ASN A 585 -4.58 13.64 6.73
C ASN A 585 -4.65 12.33 7.53
N THR A 586 -5.70 12.16 8.36
CA THR A 586 -5.92 10.92 9.11
C THR A 586 -6.28 9.76 8.19
N GLN A 587 -7.16 9.98 7.19
CA GLN A 587 -7.50 8.98 6.19
C GLN A 587 -6.30 8.58 5.33
N MET A 588 -5.47 9.55 4.90
CA MET A 588 -4.24 9.28 4.17
C MET A 588 -3.28 8.42 5.00
N ALA A 589 -3.06 8.76 6.27
CA ALA A 589 -2.20 7.97 7.16
C ALA A 589 -2.77 6.58 7.46
N LEU A 590 -4.10 6.41 7.49
CA LEU A 590 -4.72 5.08 7.61
C LEU A 590 -4.52 4.27 6.32
N LYS A 591 -4.69 4.88 5.14
CA LYS A 591 -4.50 4.21 3.86
C LYS A 591 -3.05 3.79 3.64
N GLU A 592 -2.09 4.64 4.00
CA GLU A 592 -0.66 4.29 4.00
C GLU A 592 -0.37 3.10 4.91
N ARG A 593 -0.90 3.08 6.15
CA ARG A 593 -0.74 1.93 7.06
C ARG A 593 -1.39 0.66 6.54
N GLU A 594 -2.55 0.74 5.91
CA GLU A 594 -3.22 -0.43 5.29
C GLU A 594 -2.35 -1.01 4.16
N MET A 595 -1.82 -0.15 3.28
CA MET A 595 -0.93 -0.57 2.20
C MET A 595 0.36 -1.18 2.74
N ASP A 596 0.99 -0.55 3.73
CA ASP A 596 2.19 -1.07 4.38
C ASP A 596 1.94 -2.43 5.04
N THR A 597 0.76 -2.61 5.65
CA THR A 597 0.38 -3.88 6.28
C THR A 597 0.16 -4.97 5.22
N ALA A 598 -0.56 -4.66 4.14
CA ALA A 598 -0.79 -5.60 3.05
C ALA A 598 0.51 -6.04 2.35
N VAL A 599 1.45 -5.11 2.15
CA VAL A 599 2.77 -5.41 1.61
C VAL A 599 3.55 -6.31 2.56
N LYS A 600 3.58 -6.00 3.86
CA LYS A 600 4.24 -6.84 4.88
C LYS A 600 3.66 -8.25 4.92
N GLU A 601 2.33 -8.39 4.96
CA GLU A 601 1.67 -9.70 4.95
C GLU A 601 1.98 -10.51 3.68
N THR A 602 2.09 -9.84 2.53
CA THR A 602 2.44 -10.51 1.27
C THR A 602 3.89 -10.98 1.28
N ILE A 603 4.82 -10.18 1.83
CA ILE A 603 6.23 -10.56 2.00
C ILE A 603 6.34 -11.74 2.97
N GLU A 604 5.65 -11.70 4.11
CA GLU A 604 5.66 -12.79 5.10
C GLU A 604 5.13 -14.10 4.51
N LYS A 605 4.05 -14.04 3.72
CA LYS A 605 3.51 -15.22 3.01
C LYS A 605 4.50 -15.77 1.99
N ALA A 606 5.15 -14.91 1.21
CA ALA A 606 6.16 -15.34 0.25
C ALA A 606 7.37 -16.00 0.94
N GLN A 607 7.86 -15.42 2.05
CA GLN A 607 8.94 -15.96 2.85
C GLN A 607 8.58 -17.32 3.47
N THR A 608 7.33 -17.49 3.93
CA THR A 608 6.86 -18.77 4.48
C THR A 608 6.88 -19.87 3.41
N VAL A 609 6.38 -19.58 2.21
CA VAL A 609 6.41 -20.52 1.08
C VAL A 609 7.84 -20.87 0.66
N GLU A 610 8.74 -19.88 0.65
CA GLU A 610 10.16 -20.11 0.37
C GLU A 610 10.80 -21.03 1.43
N GLU A 611 10.52 -20.79 2.72
CA GLU A 611 11.04 -21.61 3.81
C GLU A 611 10.54 -23.06 3.73
N GLU A 612 9.25 -23.26 3.44
CA GLU A 612 8.66 -24.59 3.24
C GLU A 612 9.31 -25.32 2.05
N LEU A 613 9.50 -24.64 0.92
CA LEU A 613 10.15 -25.22 -0.27
C LEU A 613 11.60 -25.61 0.03
N MET A 614 12.34 -24.75 0.74
CA MET A 614 13.71 -25.02 1.15
C MET A 614 13.81 -26.18 2.14
N SER A 615 12.84 -26.32 3.05
CA SER A 615 12.75 -27.48 3.95
C SER A 615 12.51 -28.77 3.17
N SER A 616 11.55 -28.79 2.23
CA SER A 616 11.26 -29.96 1.39
C SER A 616 12.49 -30.40 0.59
N HIS A 617 13.16 -29.47 -0.09
CA HIS A 617 14.39 -29.78 -0.83
C HIS A 617 15.52 -30.29 0.09
N ARG A 618 15.65 -29.73 1.31
CA ARG A 618 16.63 -30.21 2.29
C ARG A 618 16.32 -31.63 2.74
N GLU A 619 15.05 -31.96 2.95
CA GLU A 619 14.60 -33.31 3.32
C GLU A 619 14.84 -34.31 2.19
N GLU A 620 14.44 -33.99 0.97
CA GLU A 620 14.68 -34.83 -0.22
C GLU A 620 16.17 -35.09 -0.44
N ALA A 621 16.99 -34.05 -0.36
CA ALA A 621 18.45 -34.19 -0.47
C ALA A 621 19.02 -35.06 0.67
N SER A 622 18.46 -34.99 1.87
CA SER A 622 18.84 -35.86 2.99
C SER A 622 18.47 -37.32 2.72
N GLN A 623 17.27 -37.58 2.20
CA GLN A 623 16.82 -38.92 1.83
C GLN A 623 17.70 -39.52 0.73
N LEU A 624 18.00 -38.77 -0.33
CA LEU A 624 18.90 -39.21 -1.40
C LEU A 624 20.30 -39.53 -0.88
N ARG A 625 20.86 -38.68 -0.01
CA ARG A 625 22.15 -38.96 0.64
C ARG A 625 22.13 -40.27 1.44
N LYS A 626 21.04 -40.53 2.16
CA LYS A 626 20.88 -41.79 2.92
C LYS A 626 20.83 -43.02 2.01
N VAL A 627 20.11 -42.93 0.89
CA VAL A 627 20.04 -44.01 -0.11
C VAL A 627 21.41 -44.25 -0.75
N ILE A 628 22.15 -43.20 -1.09
CA ILE A 628 23.51 -43.31 -1.64
C ILE A 628 24.42 -44.03 -0.64
N CYS A 629 24.41 -43.63 0.64
CA CYS A 629 25.21 -44.30 1.68
C CYS A 629 24.85 -45.79 1.78
N GLN A 630 23.56 -46.13 1.77
CA GLN A 630 23.13 -47.52 1.84
C GLN A 630 23.58 -48.34 0.62
N LYS A 631 23.60 -47.74 -0.59
CA LYS A 631 24.10 -48.39 -1.80
C LYS A 631 25.62 -48.55 -1.80
N GLU A 632 26.33 -47.60 -1.23
CA GLU A 632 27.77 -47.72 -1.00
C GLU A 632 28.08 -48.88 -0.05
N ASP A 633 27.34 -49.01 1.06
CA ASP A 633 27.49 -50.13 2.00
C ASP A 633 27.15 -51.48 1.35
N ASP A 634 26.10 -51.53 0.53
CA ASP A 634 25.74 -52.73 -0.26
C ASP A 634 26.89 -53.13 -1.19
N LEU A 635 27.44 -52.15 -1.92
CA LEU A 635 28.54 -52.36 -2.86
C LEU A 635 29.77 -52.87 -2.13
N GLN A 636 30.18 -52.23 -1.03
CA GLN A 636 31.32 -52.65 -0.23
C GLN A 636 31.15 -54.08 0.30
N ARG A 637 29.93 -54.45 0.74
CA ARG A 637 29.63 -55.84 1.13
C ARG A 637 29.78 -56.82 -0.03
N THR A 638 29.37 -56.45 -1.25
CA THR A 638 29.56 -57.32 -2.42
C THR A 638 31.02 -57.45 -2.83
N VAL A 639 31.79 -56.35 -2.80
CA VAL A 639 33.23 -56.35 -3.09
C VAL A 639 33.94 -57.29 -2.12
N LYS A 640 33.69 -57.15 -0.81
CA LYS A 640 34.29 -58.01 0.21
C LYS A 640 34.00 -59.50 -0.03
N LYS A 641 32.77 -59.86 -0.41
CA LYS A 641 32.42 -61.26 -0.75
C LYS A 641 33.22 -61.77 -1.94
N TYR A 642 33.40 -60.96 -2.99
CA TYR A 642 34.20 -61.36 -4.14
C TYR A 642 35.69 -61.49 -3.81
N GLU A 643 36.22 -60.61 -2.95
CA GLU A 643 37.58 -60.72 -2.43
C GLU A 643 37.78 -62.03 -1.66
N GLU A 644 36.85 -62.41 -0.78
CA GLU A 644 36.89 -63.67 -0.02
C GLU A 644 36.86 -64.90 -0.94
N VAL A 645 36.03 -64.87 -2.00
CA VAL A 645 35.96 -65.96 -3.00
C VAL A 645 37.26 -66.06 -3.79
N LEU A 646 37.83 -64.93 -4.19
CA LEU A 646 39.11 -64.91 -4.92
C LEU A 646 40.24 -65.44 -4.06
N GLN A 647 40.34 -65.03 -2.79
CA GLN A 647 41.31 -65.55 -1.84
C GLN A 647 41.16 -67.06 -1.64
N SER A 648 39.94 -67.54 -1.42
CA SER A 648 39.66 -68.98 -1.27
C SER A 648 40.09 -69.78 -2.52
N ARG A 649 39.86 -69.21 -3.71
CA ARG A 649 40.25 -69.86 -4.97
C ARG A 649 41.76 -69.84 -5.18
N GLU A 650 42.42 -68.75 -4.82
CA GLU A 650 43.87 -68.62 -4.86
C GLU A 650 44.53 -69.65 -3.94
N GLU A 651 44.02 -69.83 -2.72
CA GLU A 651 44.45 -70.87 -1.79
C GLU A 651 44.23 -72.28 -2.35
N GLU A 652 43.04 -72.57 -2.92
CA GLU A 652 42.73 -73.87 -3.54
C GLU A 652 43.66 -74.17 -4.73
N MET A 653 43.93 -73.17 -5.58
CA MET A 653 44.87 -73.32 -6.69
C MET A 653 46.31 -73.48 -6.21
N GLY A 654 46.74 -72.71 -5.21
CA GLY A 654 48.04 -72.85 -4.57
C GLY A 654 48.26 -74.26 -4.00
N GLY A 655 47.25 -74.82 -3.32
CA GLY A 655 47.30 -76.19 -2.81
C GLY A 655 47.41 -77.25 -3.91
N ARG A 656 46.64 -77.11 -5.01
CA ARG A 656 46.75 -78.01 -6.16
C ARG A 656 48.10 -77.94 -6.85
N VAL A 657 48.64 -76.74 -7.06
CA VAL A 657 49.97 -76.55 -7.64
C VAL A 657 51.03 -77.22 -6.76
N TRP A 658 50.94 -77.03 -5.44
CA TRP A 658 51.85 -77.68 -4.50
C TRP A 658 51.76 -79.22 -4.56
N GLN A 659 50.55 -79.77 -4.66
CA GLN A 659 50.36 -81.22 -4.78
C GLN A 659 50.94 -81.79 -6.08
N VAL A 660 50.71 -81.12 -7.22
CA VAL A 660 51.29 -81.51 -8.51
C VAL A 660 52.82 -81.45 -8.45
N GLN A 661 53.38 -80.41 -7.82
CA GLN A 661 54.82 -80.28 -7.64
C GLN A 661 55.39 -81.48 -6.86
N LYS A 662 54.72 -81.89 -5.77
CA LYS A 662 55.12 -83.04 -4.97
C LYS A 662 55.03 -84.36 -5.72
N GLU A 663 53.93 -84.59 -6.46
CA GLU A 663 53.77 -85.79 -7.30
C GLU A 663 54.86 -85.87 -8.38
N LEU A 664 55.26 -84.72 -8.95
CA LEU A 664 56.36 -84.63 -9.92
C LEU A 664 57.71 -84.99 -9.29
N GLU A 665 58.00 -84.49 -8.09
CA GLU A 665 59.21 -84.81 -7.32
C GLU A 665 59.27 -86.31 -6.96
N GLU A 666 58.14 -86.91 -6.54
CA GLU A 666 58.05 -88.34 -6.24
C GLU A 666 58.23 -89.22 -7.49
N LEU A 667 57.72 -88.80 -8.65
CA LEU A 667 57.93 -89.49 -9.93
C LEU A 667 59.38 -89.37 -10.41
N GLN A 668 60.02 -88.21 -10.24
CA GLN A 668 61.44 -88.03 -10.53
C GLN A 668 62.32 -88.90 -9.63
N ALA A 669 61.95 -89.06 -8.35
CA ALA A 669 62.65 -89.96 -7.43
C ALA A 669 62.51 -91.45 -7.84
N LYS A 670 61.34 -91.86 -8.35
CA LYS A 670 61.11 -93.25 -8.84
C LYS A 670 61.74 -93.54 -10.20
N GLY A 671 61.89 -92.52 -11.05
CA GLY A 671 62.51 -92.66 -12.38
C GLY A 671 64.01 -92.97 -12.35
N HIS A 672 64.66 -92.85 -11.18
CA HIS A 672 66.10 -93.12 -11.04
C HIS A 672 66.44 -94.62 -10.89
N ASP A 673 65.47 -95.51 -10.62
CA ASP A 673 65.71 -96.93 -10.35
C ASP A 673 65.46 -97.88 -11.54
N THR A 674 64.97 -97.37 -12.69
CA THR A 674 64.69 -98.18 -13.89
C THR A 674 65.82 -98.08 -14.92
N THR A 675 66.95 -98.76 -14.68
CA THR A 675 68.09 -98.78 -15.63
C THR A 675 68.33 -100.14 -16.32
N GLU A 676 67.52 -101.17 -16.09
CA GLU A 676 67.61 -102.41 -16.87
C GLU A 676 66.22 -102.91 -17.26
N MET A 677 65.79 -102.56 -18.48
CA MET A 677 64.56 -103.11 -19.05
C MET A 677 64.85 -103.59 -20.48
N SER A 678 64.41 -104.82 -20.78
CA SER A 678 64.74 -105.52 -22.02
C SER A 678 63.98 -104.92 -23.21
N ILE A 679 64.45 -105.20 -24.44
CA ILE A 679 63.91 -104.63 -25.68
C ILE A 679 62.41 -104.96 -25.86
N GLU A 680 61.96 -106.14 -25.41
CA GLU A 680 60.55 -106.52 -25.41
C GLU A 680 59.72 -105.72 -24.38
N ASP A 681 60.30 -105.38 -23.23
CA ASP A 681 59.65 -104.53 -22.23
C ASP A 681 59.55 -103.08 -22.71
N LEU A 682 60.55 -102.58 -23.45
CA LEU A 682 60.51 -101.26 -24.09
C LEU A 682 59.45 -101.20 -25.19
N GLN A 683 59.27 -102.28 -25.96
CA GLN A 683 58.26 -102.34 -27.01
C GLN A 683 56.84 -102.48 -26.41
N ALA A 684 56.69 -103.23 -25.32
CA ALA A 684 55.45 -103.31 -24.55
C ALA A 684 55.12 -101.97 -23.87
N GLN A 685 56.11 -101.28 -23.28
CA GLN A 685 55.93 -99.95 -22.73
C GLN A 685 55.63 -98.91 -23.80
N LEU A 686 56.23 -99.00 -24.99
CA LEU A 686 55.91 -98.10 -26.09
C LEU A 686 54.44 -98.30 -26.52
N ALA A 687 53.98 -99.55 -26.62
CA ALA A 687 52.58 -99.85 -26.91
C ALA A 687 51.65 -99.36 -25.79
N GLU A 688 52.00 -99.58 -24.52
CA GLU A 688 51.24 -99.09 -23.36
C GLU A 688 51.19 -97.56 -23.32
N LYS A 689 52.32 -96.88 -23.52
CA LYS A 689 52.41 -95.41 -23.58
C LYS A 689 51.66 -94.86 -24.78
N THR A 690 51.70 -95.53 -25.93
CA THR A 690 50.91 -95.15 -27.11
C THR A 690 49.41 -95.29 -26.83
N THR A 691 49.01 -96.31 -26.07
CA THR A 691 47.62 -96.52 -25.65
C THR A 691 47.18 -95.50 -24.60
N LEU A 692 48.03 -95.18 -23.63
CA LEU A 692 47.76 -94.13 -22.65
C LEU A 692 47.73 -92.75 -23.30
N LEU A 693 48.55 -92.50 -24.33
CA LEU A 693 48.53 -91.27 -25.11
C LEU A 693 47.23 -91.15 -25.92
N SER A 694 46.76 -92.24 -26.53
CA SER A 694 45.49 -92.24 -27.25
C SER A 694 44.30 -92.07 -26.29
N GLU A 695 44.35 -92.68 -25.11
CA GLU A 695 43.34 -92.50 -24.06
C GLU A 695 43.35 -91.07 -23.49
N ALA A 696 44.53 -90.47 -23.29
CA ALA A 696 44.68 -89.08 -22.86
C ALA A 696 44.15 -88.11 -23.90
N ARG A 697 44.45 -88.33 -25.20
CA ARG A 697 43.87 -87.55 -26.31
C ARG A 697 42.34 -87.67 -26.35
N LEU A 698 41.80 -88.86 -26.05
CA LEU A 698 40.36 -89.06 -25.97
C LEU A 698 39.73 -88.28 -24.80
N ARG A 699 40.38 -88.27 -23.64
CA ARG A 699 39.94 -87.46 -22.49
C ARG A 699 40.03 -85.96 -22.78
N GLU A 700 41.10 -85.52 -23.44
CA GLU A 700 41.27 -84.14 -23.88
C GLU A 700 40.15 -83.72 -24.83
N GLN A 701 39.80 -84.57 -25.79
CA GLN A 701 38.66 -84.34 -26.68
C GLN A 701 37.34 -84.26 -25.89
N GLY A 702 37.13 -85.14 -24.89
CA GLY A 702 35.97 -85.06 -23.99
C GLY A 702 35.90 -83.77 -23.16
N PHE A 703 37.05 -83.24 -22.72
CA PHE A 703 37.11 -81.92 -22.07
C PHE A 703 36.82 -80.80 -23.06
N ALA A 704 37.36 -80.86 -24.27
CA ALA A 704 37.10 -79.88 -25.32
C ALA A 704 35.60 -79.82 -25.66
N GLU A 705 34.93 -80.96 -25.81
CA GLU A 705 33.47 -81.03 -26.03
C GLU A 705 32.67 -80.48 -24.85
N ARG A 706 33.11 -80.75 -23.62
CA ARG A 706 32.46 -80.23 -22.41
C ARG A 706 32.65 -78.72 -22.25
N ILE A 707 33.80 -78.19 -22.64
CA ILE A 707 34.06 -76.75 -22.71
C ILE A 707 33.14 -76.11 -23.75
N HIS A 708 33.08 -76.63 -24.98
CA HIS A 708 32.16 -76.11 -26.00
C HIS A 708 30.70 -76.17 -25.55
N SER A 709 30.26 -77.26 -24.90
CA SER A 709 28.91 -77.36 -24.32
C SER A 709 28.64 -76.33 -23.23
N LEU A 710 29.63 -76.03 -22.38
CA LEU A 710 29.52 -75.00 -21.35
C LEU A 710 29.52 -73.59 -21.95
N GLU A 711 30.35 -73.35 -22.97
CA GLU A 711 30.36 -72.08 -23.70
C GLU A 711 29.03 -71.82 -24.41
N ASP A 712 28.42 -72.84 -25.02
CA ASP A 712 27.10 -72.76 -25.63
C ASP A 712 26.01 -72.53 -24.58
N LYS A 713 26.08 -73.20 -23.42
CA LYS A 713 25.20 -72.91 -22.29
C LYS A 713 25.37 -71.47 -21.81
N ILE A 714 26.59 -70.96 -21.68
CA ILE A 714 26.87 -69.58 -21.28
C ILE A 714 26.36 -68.58 -22.33
N LYS A 715 26.47 -68.88 -23.62
CA LYS A 715 25.91 -68.07 -24.72
C LYS A 715 24.37 -68.06 -24.70
N CYS A 716 23.74 -69.20 -24.44
CA CYS A 716 22.29 -69.29 -24.27
C CYS A 716 21.82 -68.53 -23.02
N PHE A 717 22.50 -68.71 -21.89
CA PHE A 717 22.24 -67.91 -20.68
C PHE A 717 22.40 -66.42 -20.97
N HIS A 718 23.46 -65.97 -21.64
CA HIS A 718 23.59 -64.55 -22.01
C HIS A 718 22.47 -64.04 -22.93
N ARG A 719 21.96 -64.85 -23.87
CA ARG A 719 20.81 -64.45 -24.70
C ARG A 719 19.49 -64.38 -23.92
N THR A 720 19.26 -65.29 -22.98
CA THR A 720 18.07 -65.29 -22.12
C THR A 720 18.13 -64.18 -21.06
N THR A 721 19.31 -63.96 -20.47
CA THR A 721 19.62 -62.94 -19.47
C THR A 721 19.51 -61.52 -20.05
N VAL A 722 19.94 -61.28 -21.30
CA VAL A 722 19.83 -59.95 -21.94
C VAL A 722 18.38 -59.56 -22.29
N VAL A 723 17.45 -60.52 -22.40
CA VAL A 723 16.02 -60.24 -22.60
C VAL A 723 15.26 -60.06 -21.27
N THR A 724 15.88 -60.39 -20.12
CA THR A 724 15.17 -60.45 -18.82
C THR A 724 15.72 -59.49 -17.74
N HIS A 725 16.41 -58.41 -18.13
CA HIS A 725 17.02 -57.46 -17.18
C HIS A 725 16.53 -56.02 -17.28
N LEU A 726 15.25 -55.83 -17.55
CA LEU A 726 14.53 -54.64 -17.10
C LEU A 726 13.42 -55.07 -16.14
N GLY A 727 13.80 -55.23 -14.87
CA GLY A 727 12.89 -55.20 -13.73
C GLY A 727 12.27 -56.54 -13.32
N SER A 728 13.03 -57.38 -12.62
CA SER A 728 12.44 -58.24 -11.57
C SER A 728 13.52 -58.78 -10.65
N THR A 729 13.58 -58.23 -9.44
CA THR A 729 14.23 -58.86 -8.29
C THR A 729 13.23 -58.91 -7.14
N PHE A 730 12.36 -59.91 -7.17
CA PHE A 730 11.85 -60.50 -5.94
C PHE A 730 11.56 -61.98 -6.20
N LYS A 731 12.35 -62.86 -5.59
CA LYS A 731 12.08 -64.29 -5.55
C LYS A 731 12.09 -64.72 -4.09
N GLU A 732 10.90 -64.97 -3.56
CA GLU A 732 10.59 -66.09 -2.68
C GLU A 732 9.05 -66.33 -2.68
N PRO A 733 8.53 -67.50 -2.28
CA PRO A 733 8.42 -68.69 -3.12
C PRO A 733 6.96 -69.10 -3.47
N VAL A 734 6.84 -69.82 -4.60
CA VAL A 734 5.81 -70.81 -4.98
C VAL A 734 4.38 -70.57 -4.46
N TYR A 735 3.56 -69.90 -5.26
CA TYR A 735 2.15 -70.24 -5.40
C TYR A 735 1.77 -70.14 -6.88
N ASN A 736 1.39 -71.27 -7.47
CA ASN A 736 0.79 -71.32 -8.79
C ASN A 736 -0.61 -70.70 -8.72
N SER A 737 -0.72 -69.41 -8.94
CA SER A 737 -1.98 -68.81 -9.41
C SER A 737 -1.80 -68.56 -10.90
N SER A 738 -2.59 -69.24 -11.73
CA SER A 738 -2.78 -68.86 -13.13
C SER A 738 -3.05 -67.37 -13.18
N GLU A 739 -2.13 -66.62 -13.77
CA GLU A 739 -2.27 -65.18 -13.90
C GLU A 739 -3.49 -64.93 -14.81
N PRO A 740 -4.52 -64.20 -14.34
CA PRO A 740 -5.72 -64.00 -15.14
C PRO A 740 -5.35 -63.26 -16.42
N THR A 741 -5.84 -63.74 -17.57
CA THR A 741 -5.64 -63.13 -18.90
C THR A 741 -5.90 -61.61 -18.89
N GLU A 742 -6.75 -61.15 -17.96
CA GLU A 742 -7.05 -59.77 -17.58
C GLU A 742 -5.81 -58.93 -17.20
N MET A 743 -4.89 -59.46 -16.38
CA MET A 743 -3.64 -58.76 -16.02
C MET A 743 -2.69 -58.66 -17.20
N GLU A 744 -2.76 -59.58 -18.16
CA GLU A 744 -1.94 -59.54 -19.36
C GLU A 744 -2.45 -58.49 -20.34
N TYR A 745 -3.77 -58.37 -20.53
CA TYR A 745 -4.38 -57.29 -21.31
C TYR A 745 -4.18 -55.92 -20.66
N LEU A 746 -4.37 -55.80 -19.35
CA LEU A 746 -4.16 -54.52 -18.66
C LEU A 746 -2.68 -54.14 -18.66
N ARG A 747 -1.75 -55.09 -18.47
CA ARG A 747 -0.31 -54.82 -18.64
C ARG A 747 0.01 -54.43 -20.07
N LYS A 748 -0.62 -55.04 -21.08
CA LYS A 748 -0.40 -54.66 -22.48
C LYS A 748 -0.93 -53.25 -22.80
N VAL A 749 -2.11 -52.90 -22.30
CA VAL A 749 -2.71 -51.55 -22.46
C VAL A 749 -1.91 -50.49 -21.69
N LEU A 750 -1.48 -50.80 -20.46
CA LEU A 750 -0.60 -49.92 -19.66
C LEU A 750 0.79 -49.82 -20.28
N PHE A 751 1.33 -50.91 -20.82
CA PHE A 751 2.61 -50.92 -21.50
C PHE A 751 2.56 -50.08 -22.77
N GLU A 752 1.55 -50.25 -23.63
CA GLU A 752 1.39 -49.40 -24.82
C GLU A 752 1.16 -47.92 -24.44
N TYR A 753 0.42 -47.66 -23.35
CA TYR A 753 0.26 -46.31 -22.79
C TYR A 753 1.60 -45.72 -22.30
N MET A 754 2.39 -46.46 -21.51
CA MET A 754 3.69 -46.03 -20.98
C MET A 754 4.76 -45.91 -22.06
N MET A 755 4.64 -46.69 -23.15
CA MET A 755 5.49 -46.62 -24.33
C MET A 755 5.07 -45.51 -25.31
N GLY A 756 4.03 -44.74 -24.99
CA GLY A 756 3.61 -43.58 -25.77
C GLY A 756 2.78 -43.89 -27.02
N ARG A 757 2.39 -45.16 -27.23
CA ARG A 757 1.61 -45.58 -28.40
C ARG A 757 0.12 -45.49 -28.12
N GLU A 758 -0.59 -44.77 -29.01
CA GLU A 758 -2.04 -44.56 -28.93
C GLU A 758 -2.53 -44.11 -27.55
N THR A 759 -1.72 -43.30 -26.85
CA THR A 759 -1.93 -42.92 -25.44
C THR A 759 -3.30 -42.36 -25.14
N LYS A 760 -3.88 -41.59 -26.07
CA LYS A 760 -5.23 -41.03 -25.93
C LYS A 760 -6.32 -42.09 -26.02
N THR A 761 -6.12 -43.14 -26.81
CA THR A 761 -7.04 -44.29 -26.94
C THR A 761 -6.89 -45.23 -25.75
N MET A 762 -5.64 -45.56 -25.38
CA MET A 762 -5.35 -46.44 -24.24
C MET A 762 -5.78 -45.79 -22.90
N ALA A 763 -5.54 -44.49 -22.70
CA ALA A 763 -6.06 -43.76 -21.54
C ALA A 763 -7.59 -43.76 -21.50
N LYS A 764 -8.27 -43.62 -22.66
CA LYS A 764 -9.73 -43.71 -22.72
C LYS A 764 -10.21 -45.11 -22.35
N VAL A 765 -9.53 -46.17 -22.78
CA VAL A 765 -9.87 -47.55 -22.40
C VAL A 765 -9.69 -47.75 -20.89
N ILE A 766 -8.53 -47.37 -20.34
CA ILE A 766 -8.23 -47.45 -18.89
C ILE A 766 -9.24 -46.64 -18.08
N THR A 767 -9.50 -45.39 -18.47
CA THR A 767 -10.42 -44.49 -17.77
C THR A 767 -11.87 -44.95 -17.89
N SER A 768 -12.26 -45.54 -19.01
CA SER A 768 -13.63 -46.07 -19.19
C SER A 768 -13.84 -47.33 -18.35
N MET A 769 -12.84 -48.22 -18.27
CA MET A 769 -12.91 -49.40 -17.38
C MET A 769 -12.99 -48.99 -15.90
N LEU A 770 -12.27 -47.95 -15.48
CA LEU A 770 -12.33 -47.40 -14.11
C LEU A 770 -13.63 -46.64 -13.78
N LYS A 771 -14.42 -46.26 -14.80
CA LYS A 771 -15.70 -45.54 -14.63
C LYS A 771 -16.92 -46.47 -14.54
N PHE A 772 -16.77 -47.76 -14.85
CA PHE A 772 -17.85 -48.73 -14.66
C PHE A 772 -17.90 -49.19 -13.19
N PRO A 773 -19.09 -49.33 -12.59
CA PRO A 773 -19.25 -50.06 -11.33
C PRO A 773 -18.69 -51.49 -11.47
N PRO A 774 -18.15 -52.10 -10.40
CA PRO A 774 -17.51 -53.41 -10.45
C PRO A 774 -18.36 -54.48 -11.16
N ASP A 775 -19.68 -54.47 -10.93
CA ASP A 775 -20.64 -55.41 -11.53
C ASP A 775 -20.85 -55.22 -13.04
N GLN A 776 -20.68 -53.99 -13.54
CA GLN A 776 -20.78 -53.69 -14.98
C GLN A 776 -19.47 -53.96 -15.70
N ALA A 777 -18.34 -53.68 -15.05
CA ALA A 777 -17.02 -54.09 -15.54
C ALA A 777 -16.97 -55.62 -15.68
N GLN A 778 -17.43 -56.35 -14.66
CA GLN A 778 -17.51 -57.82 -14.69
C GLN A 778 -18.42 -58.33 -15.82
N LYS A 779 -19.60 -57.72 -16.05
CA LYS A 779 -20.50 -58.11 -17.15
C LYS A 779 -19.94 -57.86 -18.55
N VAL A 780 -19.10 -56.84 -18.73
CA VAL A 780 -18.41 -56.58 -20.00
C VAL A 780 -17.31 -57.62 -20.22
N LEU A 781 -16.61 -58.01 -19.16
CA LEU A 781 -15.58 -59.06 -19.17
C LEU A 781 -16.21 -60.43 -19.46
N ASP A 782 -17.27 -60.82 -18.74
CA ASP A 782 -17.98 -62.09 -18.94
C ASP A 782 -18.55 -62.23 -20.37
N LYS A 783 -18.95 -61.11 -21.00
CA LYS A 783 -19.50 -61.06 -22.36
C LYS A 783 -18.42 -61.16 -23.45
N GLU A 784 -17.19 -60.79 -23.12
CA GLU A 784 -16.03 -61.00 -24.00
C GLU A 784 -15.49 -62.43 -23.85
N ASP A 785 -15.49 -62.98 -22.63
CA ASP A 785 -15.16 -64.40 -22.38
C ASP A 785 -16.14 -65.36 -23.05
N SER A 786 -17.41 -64.97 -23.19
CA SER A 786 -18.43 -65.77 -23.90
C SER A 786 -18.41 -65.59 -25.43
N LYS A 787 -17.55 -64.72 -25.98
CA LYS A 787 -17.20 -64.76 -27.40
C LYS A 787 -16.11 -65.80 -27.63
N ALA A 788 -16.51 -67.03 -27.90
CA ALA A 788 -15.58 -68.07 -28.35
C ALA A 788 -14.81 -67.60 -29.60
N VAL A 789 -13.50 -67.42 -29.47
CA VAL A 789 -12.59 -67.14 -30.59
C VAL A 789 -12.42 -68.44 -31.41
N PRO A 790 -12.74 -68.48 -32.72
CA PRO A 790 -12.85 -69.72 -33.51
C PRO A 790 -11.55 -70.45 -33.90
N TRP A 791 -10.40 -70.24 -33.25
CA TRP A 791 -9.08 -70.62 -33.81
C TRP A 791 -8.36 -71.79 -33.11
N LEU A 792 -9.09 -72.69 -32.47
CA LEU A 792 -8.58 -74.02 -32.12
C LEU A 792 -9.56 -75.12 -32.57
N ARG A 793 -9.52 -75.42 -33.87
CA ARG A 793 -9.70 -76.76 -34.40
C ARG A 793 -8.55 -77.06 -35.34
#